data_AF-A0A3A9HCM0-F1
#
_entry.id   AF-A0A3A9HCM0-F1
#
_cell.length_a   1.000
_cell.length_b   1.000
_cell.length_c   1.000
_cell.angle_alpha   90.00
_cell.angle_beta   90.00
_cell.angle_gamma   90.00
#
_symmetry.space_group_name_H-M   'P 1'
#
loop_
_entity.id
_entity.type
_entity.pdbx_description
1 polymer ?
#
loop_
_entity_poly.entity_id
_entity_poly.type
_entity_poly.pdbx_seq_one_letter_code
_entity_poly.pdbx_strand_id
1 'polypeptide(L)'
;MGYRATGHGRRGTVCETFEKRKLRREKHAAPFFKGGALVAVMLGLALMQPATTFADTIHYYSVKSDKTGAGSNHDNDGATGDDSLAVGVKSKAAGRASSAVGYGNEVSGKYGVALGRENKVFDHGESSNAIGSRNEIHGKLSNAIGRGNAITEDIESGTAIGISNTVSGTYANAVGYRNKVLGKSSSAVGYYNKATENSSNAFGSGNKASKIMSSAFGSSNNALGDMSNAFGAFNAAVGRHSSAFGSNNKVGGESSHAFGEGNIVGSTSKNVLILGNNVKIGATRYSSSQNTFDGESDVSGAVALGNEAGVAVQGGVALGEKSVADRGKGTVGYDASGADHSNDTDGVWKATASAVSVGAPVRGAASVTRQITGVAAGSADTDAVNVAQLRQIAAASGAATYRFTLSDSATPSAHTVTLGQNTTPPDIKFVGTGGITAAVAGGVVTIGIDPASLGQPGTWNLQTDGGASVPVGTGNTVKFKNGDNIEITRTDREVTVAVAKNPTFKGKVTAKEGFDAAGHKVERVGAGEVSQASADAVNGSQLWGLTDRIAGYLGGGAKAGADGTLLQPTYKIRGSGYHSVGDALSAVDSELGKLYGNFGSVYEQMGELRSDVKNVGALSSALSALKPIQYDPVKPSQIMAGFGNYRDKWALALGVAHYVREDFMVHAGVSVSDHGESMANAGLTWRIGSREDAEAIPARYRKGPIGSVYVMQKENAELQARVASQAHEIAEMKERMAELERLLRASVKFR
;
A
#
# COMPACT_ATOMS: atom_id res chain seq x y z
N MET A 1 -38.36 44.29 -34.14
CA MET A 1 -37.85 45.01 -32.95
C MET A 1 -36.33 44.95 -33.07
N GLY A 2 -35.53 46.04 -33.05
CA GLY A 2 -35.68 47.36 -32.41
C GLY A 2 -34.90 47.35 -31.08
N TYR A 3 -34.01 48.28 -30.74
CA TYR A 3 -33.74 49.65 -31.24
C TYR A 3 -32.26 50.09 -30.98
N ARG A 4 -31.88 51.33 -31.41
CA ARG A 4 -30.67 52.19 -31.18
C ARG A 4 -29.54 51.74 -30.21
N ALA A 5 -28.23 52.05 -30.36
CA ALA A 5 -27.42 53.12 -31.02
C ALA A 5 -27.03 54.37 -30.17
N THR A 6 -25.85 54.95 -30.48
CA THR A 6 -25.12 56.10 -29.83
C THR A 6 -24.47 55.80 -28.45
N GLY A 7 -23.34 56.39 -28.02
CA GLY A 7 -22.37 57.34 -28.63
C GLY A 7 -21.67 58.20 -27.55
N HIS A 8 -20.71 59.11 -27.78
CA HIS A 8 -19.67 59.30 -28.81
C HIS A 8 -18.84 60.58 -28.49
N GLY A 9 -17.50 60.52 -28.35
CA GLY A 9 -16.61 61.70 -28.15
C GLY A 9 -15.16 61.41 -28.61
N ARG A 10 -14.43 62.27 -29.36
CA ARG A 10 -14.07 63.71 -29.25
C ARG A 10 -12.88 63.96 -28.29
N ARG A 11 -11.83 64.74 -28.62
CA ARG A 11 -11.44 65.44 -29.88
C ARG A 11 -9.99 66.01 -29.80
N GLY A 12 -9.33 66.25 -30.94
CA GLY A 12 -8.17 67.16 -31.14
C GLY A 12 -7.28 66.71 -32.32
N THR A 13 -6.96 67.43 -33.42
CA THR A 13 -6.56 68.83 -33.74
C THR A 13 -5.15 69.22 -33.26
N VAL A 14 -4.24 69.79 -34.07
CA VAL A 14 -4.26 70.16 -35.52
C VAL A 14 -2.81 70.19 -36.11
N CYS A 15 -2.63 70.58 -37.38
CA CYS A 15 -1.36 70.57 -38.13
C CYS A 15 -0.47 71.82 -37.92
N GLU A 16 0.71 71.82 -38.57
CA GLU A 16 1.61 72.97 -38.88
C GLU A 16 2.43 73.60 -37.71
N THR A 17 3.62 74.22 -37.89
CA THR A 17 4.48 74.50 -39.08
C THR A 17 5.98 74.69 -38.69
N PHE A 18 6.92 74.43 -39.62
CA PHE A 18 8.23 75.15 -39.86
C PHE A 18 9.35 75.14 -38.76
N GLU A 19 10.66 75.27 -39.03
CA GLU A 19 11.48 75.27 -40.28
C GLU A 19 13.00 75.06 -40.04
N LYS A 20 13.77 74.71 -41.11
CA LYS A 20 15.23 74.97 -41.34
C LYS A 20 16.22 74.29 -40.34
N ARG A 21 17.49 73.94 -40.66
CA ARG A 21 18.47 74.05 -41.78
C ARG A 21 19.53 72.91 -41.53
N LYS A 22 20.41 72.40 -42.40
CA LYS A 22 21.00 72.67 -43.75
C LYS A 22 21.38 71.27 -44.34
N LEU A 23 21.25 70.94 -45.64
CA LEU A 23 22.19 71.22 -46.76
C LEU A 23 23.66 70.82 -46.49
N ARG A 24 24.41 70.12 -47.35
CA ARG A 24 24.16 69.31 -48.59
C ARG A 24 25.36 68.31 -48.68
N ARG A 25 25.91 67.72 -49.76
CA ARG A 25 25.80 67.84 -51.23
C ARG A 25 26.10 66.48 -51.92
N GLU A 26 25.59 66.31 -53.13
CA GLU A 26 25.90 65.22 -54.07
C GLU A 26 27.33 65.28 -54.65
N LYS A 27 27.78 64.17 -55.26
CA LYS A 27 28.07 64.15 -56.72
C LYS A 27 28.17 62.73 -57.31
N HIS A 28 27.60 62.54 -58.50
CA HIS A 28 27.88 61.38 -59.36
C HIS A 28 29.16 61.60 -60.19
N ALA A 29 29.80 60.51 -60.59
CA ALA A 29 30.51 60.42 -61.88
C ALA A 29 30.58 58.96 -62.34
N ALA A 30 30.19 58.71 -63.59
CA ALA A 30 30.57 57.55 -64.37
C ALA A 30 31.09 58.06 -65.73
N PRO A 31 32.01 57.35 -66.38
CA PRO A 31 31.95 57.30 -67.84
C PRO A 31 32.23 55.91 -68.44
N PHE A 32 31.63 55.67 -69.61
CA PHE A 32 31.89 54.55 -70.50
C PHE A 32 33.01 54.89 -71.50
N PHE A 33 33.96 53.99 -71.72
CA PHE A 33 34.71 53.80 -72.98
C PHE A 33 35.12 52.32 -73.03
N LYS A 34 34.65 51.46 -73.96
CA LYS A 34 34.89 51.39 -75.41
C LYS A 34 36.38 51.23 -75.78
N GLY A 35 36.73 50.00 -76.21
CA GLY A 35 38.03 49.63 -76.79
C GLY A 35 38.26 48.13 -76.58
N GLY A 36 38.28 47.33 -77.66
CA GLY A 36 38.31 45.87 -77.55
C GLY A 36 39.68 45.26 -77.89
N ALA A 37 40.08 44.25 -77.12
CA ALA A 37 41.13 43.29 -77.49
C ALA A 37 40.66 41.87 -77.17
N LEU A 38 40.84 40.99 -78.15
CA LEU A 38 40.31 39.64 -78.25
C LEU A 38 41.05 38.63 -77.33
N VAL A 39 40.36 37.54 -76.96
CA VAL A 39 40.91 36.26 -76.42
C VAL A 39 41.59 36.31 -75.03
N ALA A 40 41.04 35.56 -74.06
CA ALA A 40 41.75 34.74 -73.04
C ALA A 40 40.93 34.39 -71.77
N VAL A 41 39.77 35.02 -71.51
CA VAL A 41 38.97 34.77 -70.29
C VAL A 41 37.49 34.44 -70.59
N MET A 42 37.28 33.42 -71.42
CA MET A 42 35.96 32.84 -71.74
C MET A 42 35.98 31.29 -71.68
N LEU A 43 36.86 30.72 -70.87
CA LEU A 43 36.97 29.27 -70.63
C LEU A 43 37.45 28.99 -69.20
N GLY A 44 36.80 29.61 -68.20
CA GLY A 44 37.28 29.63 -66.81
C GLY A 44 36.20 29.61 -65.72
N LEU A 45 34.94 29.37 -66.05
CA LEU A 45 33.84 29.32 -65.06
C LEU A 45 32.81 28.20 -65.35
N ALA A 46 33.29 27.08 -65.88
CA ALA A 46 32.51 25.85 -66.11
C ALA A 46 33.06 24.63 -65.33
N LEU A 47 33.94 24.88 -64.34
CA LEU A 47 34.64 23.86 -63.56
C LEU A 47 34.65 24.16 -62.05
N MET A 48 33.48 24.52 -61.49
CA MET A 48 33.23 24.17 -60.09
C MET A 48 32.77 22.72 -60.05
N GLN A 49 33.73 21.81 -59.88
CA GLN A 49 33.43 20.41 -59.56
C GLN A 49 32.69 20.35 -58.22
N PRO A 50 31.72 19.43 -58.03
CA PRO A 50 31.16 19.19 -56.71
C PRO A 50 32.29 18.70 -55.79
N ALA A 51 32.48 19.38 -54.65
CA ALA A 51 33.58 19.08 -53.73
C ALA A 51 33.44 17.66 -53.18
N THR A 52 34.33 16.76 -53.61
CA THR A 52 34.27 15.35 -53.24
C THR A 52 34.67 15.13 -51.78
N THR A 53 33.66 14.87 -50.95
CA THR A 53 33.71 13.98 -49.78
C THR A 53 34.82 14.25 -48.74
N PHE A 54 34.47 14.99 -47.69
CA PHE A 54 35.15 14.94 -46.37
C PHE A 54 34.86 13.60 -45.64
N ALA A 55 35.19 12.47 -46.26
CA ALA A 55 34.87 11.13 -45.73
C ALA A 55 35.93 10.56 -44.77
N ASP A 56 37.21 10.84 -45.01
CA ASP A 56 38.33 10.06 -44.43
C ASP A 56 38.75 10.45 -43.00
N THR A 57 37.96 11.26 -42.28
CA THR A 57 38.25 11.65 -40.88
C THR A 57 37.18 11.24 -39.86
N ILE A 58 36.07 10.62 -40.29
CA ILE A 58 34.95 10.27 -39.39
C ILE A 58 34.73 8.74 -39.34
N HIS A 59 35.62 8.03 -38.65
CA HIS A 59 35.65 6.56 -38.64
C HIS A 59 34.52 5.85 -37.87
N TYR A 60 33.62 6.57 -37.18
CA TYR A 60 32.64 5.99 -36.24
C TYR A 60 31.19 6.46 -36.42
N TYR A 61 30.87 7.15 -37.52
CA TYR A 61 29.51 7.60 -37.83
C TYR A 61 29.10 7.12 -39.23
N SER A 62 27.94 6.48 -39.34
CA SER A 62 27.46 5.91 -40.60
C SER A 62 25.94 5.97 -40.68
N VAL A 63 25.43 6.44 -41.82
CA VAL A 63 23.99 6.54 -42.12
C VAL A 63 23.76 5.90 -43.48
N LYS A 64 22.86 4.90 -43.54
CA LYS A 64 22.50 4.22 -44.79
C LYS A 64 21.15 4.74 -45.31
N SER A 65 21.19 5.55 -46.37
CA SER A 65 20.03 6.12 -47.04
C SER A 65 20.25 6.14 -48.56
N ASP A 66 19.19 5.96 -49.33
CA ASP A 66 19.15 6.19 -50.78
C ASP A 66 18.45 7.52 -51.14
N LYS A 67 17.99 8.28 -50.13
CA LYS A 67 17.22 9.52 -50.32
C LYS A 67 18.15 10.73 -50.36
N THR A 68 17.97 11.55 -51.40
CA THR A 68 18.64 12.82 -51.65
C THR A 68 17.60 13.92 -51.91
N GLY A 69 17.98 15.20 -51.79
CA GLY A 69 17.09 16.35 -51.94
C GLY A 69 16.44 16.83 -50.64
N ALA A 70 15.57 17.84 -50.72
CA ALA A 70 15.06 18.58 -49.55
C ALA A 70 14.39 17.69 -48.49
N GLY A 71 14.80 17.86 -47.22
CA GLY A 71 14.34 17.07 -46.09
C GLY A 71 14.86 15.63 -46.09
N SER A 72 15.83 15.27 -46.94
CA SER A 72 16.55 14.00 -46.81
C SER A 72 17.63 14.05 -45.72
N ASN A 73 18.05 15.24 -45.29
CA ASN A 73 19.21 15.48 -44.44
C ASN A 73 20.54 14.96 -45.04
N HIS A 74 20.58 14.77 -46.37
CA HIS A 74 21.81 14.48 -47.13
C HIS A 74 22.75 15.69 -47.13
N ASP A 75 22.18 16.89 -47.33
CA ASP A 75 22.91 18.15 -47.39
C ASP A 75 23.03 18.82 -46.00
N ASN A 76 22.81 18.04 -44.94
CA ASN A 76 22.70 18.47 -43.54
C ASN A 76 21.60 19.55 -43.29
N ASP A 77 20.56 19.56 -44.12
CA ASP A 77 19.50 20.59 -44.14
C ASP A 77 18.48 20.49 -42.98
N GLY A 78 18.56 19.44 -42.15
CA GLY A 78 17.64 19.23 -41.03
C GLY A 78 17.97 20.03 -39.76
N ALA A 79 19.22 20.48 -39.57
CA ALA A 79 19.66 21.18 -38.36
C ALA A 79 19.52 22.70 -38.56
N THR A 80 18.32 23.24 -38.29
CA THR A 80 17.98 24.64 -38.59
C THR A 80 17.92 25.56 -37.36
N GLY A 81 18.09 25.02 -36.16
CA GLY A 81 18.20 25.79 -34.91
C GLY A 81 19.66 26.04 -34.51
N ASP A 82 19.93 27.14 -33.81
CA ASP A 82 21.23 27.39 -33.18
C ASP A 82 21.66 26.18 -32.32
N ASP A 83 22.92 25.80 -32.34
CA ASP A 83 23.49 24.70 -31.53
C ASP A 83 22.80 23.32 -31.73
N SER A 84 22.03 23.11 -32.81
CA SER A 84 21.17 21.92 -33.00
C SER A 84 21.80 20.72 -33.71
N LEU A 85 21.21 19.53 -33.53
CA LEU A 85 21.62 18.26 -34.14
C LEU A 85 20.45 17.57 -34.84
N ALA A 86 20.55 17.36 -36.16
CA ALA A 86 19.59 16.55 -36.92
C ALA A 86 20.30 15.35 -37.58
N VAL A 87 19.79 14.14 -37.37
CA VAL A 87 20.37 12.90 -37.89
C VAL A 87 19.30 12.05 -38.58
N GLY A 88 19.56 11.71 -39.84
CA GLY A 88 18.73 10.80 -40.65
C GLY A 88 17.54 11.47 -41.36
N VAL A 89 16.89 10.67 -42.22
CA VAL A 89 15.93 11.15 -43.24
C VAL A 89 14.70 11.78 -42.61
N LYS A 90 14.35 13.00 -43.04
CA LYS A 90 13.25 13.83 -42.52
C LYS A 90 13.35 14.19 -41.03
N SER A 91 14.51 13.97 -40.38
CA SER A 91 14.74 14.51 -39.04
C SER A 91 15.04 16.02 -39.14
N LYS A 92 14.36 16.82 -38.33
CA LYS A 92 14.44 18.29 -38.29
C LYS A 92 14.60 18.77 -36.86
N ALA A 93 15.65 19.53 -36.60
CA ALA A 93 15.97 20.15 -35.31
C ALA A 93 16.00 21.67 -35.50
N ALA A 94 14.87 22.33 -35.23
CA ALA A 94 14.66 23.77 -35.38
C ALA A 94 14.75 24.53 -34.05
N GLY A 95 14.55 23.86 -32.92
CA GLY A 95 14.75 24.46 -31.60
C GLY A 95 16.23 24.69 -31.30
N ARG A 96 16.56 25.77 -30.59
CA ARG A 96 17.93 26.00 -30.10
C ARG A 96 18.39 24.84 -29.22
N ALA A 97 19.60 24.35 -29.45
CA ALA A 97 20.22 23.21 -28.76
C ALA A 97 19.34 21.95 -28.75
N SER A 98 18.51 21.75 -29.78
CA SER A 98 17.65 20.58 -29.92
C SER A 98 18.35 19.41 -30.63
N SER A 99 17.84 18.20 -30.44
CA SER A 99 18.37 16.97 -31.08
C SER A 99 17.25 16.11 -31.67
N ALA A 100 17.29 15.87 -32.98
CA ALA A 100 16.33 15.03 -33.70
C ALA A 100 17.07 13.87 -34.42
N VAL A 101 16.95 12.65 -33.91
CA VAL A 101 17.76 11.49 -34.33
C VAL A 101 16.89 10.32 -34.78
N GLY A 102 17.00 9.91 -36.06
CA GLY A 102 16.34 8.75 -36.64
C GLY A 102 15.64 9.04 -37.96
N TYR A 103 14.32 8.86 -38.02
CA TYR A 103 13.53 9.13 -39.23
C TYR A 103 12.30 10.00 -38.92
N GLY A 104 12.13 11.12 -39.63
CA GLY A 104 10.91 11.92 -39.59
C GLY A 104 10.61 12.59 -38.25
N ASN A 105 11.60 12.77 -37.37
CA ASN A 105 11.39 13.43 -36.08
C ASN A 105 11.48 14.96 -36.24
N GLU A 106 10.60 15.72 -35.59
CA GLU A 106 10.58 17.18 -35.66
C GLU A 106 10.67 17.80 -34.27
N VAL A 107 11.68 18.64 -34.03
CA VAL A 107 11.87 19.35 -32.75
C VAL A 107 12.00 20.84 -32.99
N SER A 108 10.97 21.61 -32.61
CA SER A 108 11.00 23.07 -32.58
C SER A 108 11.21 23.61 -31.16
N GLY A 109 10.86 22.83 -30.13
CA GLY A 109 11.10 23.17 -28.73
C GLY A 109 12.60 23.28 -28.41
N LYS A 110 13.01 24.35 -27.72
CA LYS A 110 14.40 24.57 -27.27
C LYS A 110 14.82 23.45 -26.31
N TYR A 111 16.06 23.00 -26.42
CA TYR A 111 16.61 21.87 -25.65
C TYR A 111 15.80 20.56 -25.78
N GLY A 112 14.91 20.46 -26.76
CA GLY A 112 14.09 19.27 -26.99
C GLY A 112 14.89 18.13 -27.60
N VAL A 113 14.54 16.89 -27.25
CA VAL A 113 15.16 15.68 -27.78
C VAL A 113 14.08 14.78 -28.38
N ALA A 114 14.25 14.38 -29.64
CA ALA A 114 13.42 13.38 -30.29
C ALA A 114 14.28 12.24 -30.86
N LEU A 115 14.02 11.01 -30.42
CA LEU A 115 14.80 9.82 -30.80
C LEU A 115 13.88 8.72 -31.33
N GLY A 116 14.16 8.23 -32.54
CA GLY A 116 13.43 7.12 -33.16
C GLY A 116 12.68 7.55 -34.43
N ARG A 117 11.34 7.40 -34.47
CA ARG A 117 10.57 7.53 -35.72
C ARG A 117 9.28 8.37 -35.62
N GLU A 118 9.17 9.45 -36.39
CA GLU A 118 7.96 10.31 -36.48
C GLU A 118 7.56 10.97 -35.15
N ASN A 119 8.49 11.21 -34.21
CA ASN A 119 8.20 11.92 -32.96
C ASN A 119 8.21 13.45 -33.17
N LYS A 120 7.40 14.20 -32.42
CA LYS A 120 7.34 15.66 -32.47
C LYS A 120 7.47 16.31 -31.10
N VAL A 121 8.26 17.38 -31.03
CA VAL A 121 8.35 18.28 -29.87
C VAL A 121 8.18 19.71 -30.38
N PHE A 122 6.99 20.27 -30.17
CA PHE A 122 6.59 21.59 -30.70
C PHE A 122 7.29 22.74 -29.96
N ASP A 123 7.15 23.98 -30.44
CA ASP A 123 7.85 25.17 -29.91
C ASP A 123 7.66 25.38 -28.40
N HIS A 124 6.46 25.06 -27.89
CA HIS A 124 6.12 25.14 -26.47
C HIS A 124 6.74 24.01 -25.63
N GLY A 125 7.20 22.91 -26.26
CA GLY A 125 7.79 21.71 -25.64
C GLY A 125 9.24 21.86 -25.19
N GLU A 126 9.57 22.98 -24.55
CA GLU A 126 10.93 23.29 -24.07
C GLU A 126 11.45 22.21 -23.10
N SER A 127 12.73 21.83 -23.26
CA SER A 127 13.45 20.83 -22.44
C SER A 127 12.73 19.49 -22.29
N SER A 128 12.14 18.98 -23.38
CA SER A 128 11.27 17.79 -23.38
C SER A 128 11.79 16.64 -24.26
N ASN A 129 11.51 15.40 -23.84
CA ASN A 129 12.09 14.17 -24.42
C ASN A 129 11.01 13.28 -25.06
N ALA A 130 11.05 13.10 -26.38
CA ALA A 130 10.14 12.24 -27.16
C ALA A 130 10.89 11.03 -27.75
N ILE A 131 10.80 9.87 -27.09
CA ILE A 131 11.62 8.69 -27.42
C ILE A 131 10.74 7.53 -27.89
N GLY A 132 11.05 6.95 -29.05
CA GLY A 132 10.33 5.81 -29.64
C GLY A 132 9.68 6.18 -30.97
N SER A 133 8.35 6.17 -31.08
CA SER A 133 7.68 6.54 -32.34
C SER A 133 6.32 7.23 -32.19
N ARG A 134 6.09 8.29 -32.99
CA ARG A 134 4.82 9.05 -33.02
C ARG A 134 4.42 9.65 -31.67
N ASN A 135 5.36 9.91 -30.79
CA ASN A 135 5.08 10.68 -29.57
C ASN A 135 5.01 12.17 -29.93
N GLU A 136 4.05 12.90 -29.39
CA GLU A 136 3.81 14.32 -29.65
C GLU A 136 3.81 15.10 -28.33
N ILE A 137 4.71 16.07 -28.18
CA ILE A 137 4.85 16.88 -26.96
C ILE A 137 4.73 18.38 -27.28
N HIS A 138 3.76 19.03 -26.64
CA HIS A 138 3.62 20.49 -26.64
C HIS A 138 3.94 21.11 -25.26
N GLY A 139 3.87 20.33 -24.17
CA GLY A 139 4.18 20.78 -22.81
C GLY A 139 5.67 20.81 -22.47
N LYS A 140 6.07 21.69 -21.55
CA LYS A 140 7.45 21.86 -21.08
C LYS A 140 7.92 20.76 -20.13
N LEU A 141 9.23 20.55 -20.04
CA LEU A 141 9.90 19.61 -19.11
C LEU A 141 9.29 18.19 -19.15
N SER A 142 8.75 17.79 -20.29
CA SER A 142 7.84 16.65 -20.42
C SER A 142 8.51 15.46 -21.11
N ASN A 143 8.04 14.25 -20.79
CA ASN A 143 8.69 13.00 -21.21
C ASN A 143 7.67 12.06 -21.84
N ALA A 144 7.75 11.83 -23.15
CA ALA A 144 6.89 10.91 -23.89
C ALA A 144 7.71 9.75 -24.46
N ILE A 145 7.57 8.56 -23.89
CA ILE A 145 8.43 7.40 -24.17
C ILE A 145 7.58 6.21 -24.63
N GLY A 146 7.94 5.61 -25.77
CA GLY A 146 7.23 4.47 -26.36
C GLY A 146 6.56 4.84 -27.68
N ARG A 147 5.26 4.58 -27.84
CA ARG A 147 4.56 4.75 -29.13
C ARG A 147 3.25 5.52 -29.04
N GLY A 148 3.15 6.63 -29.77
CA GLY A 148 1.86 7.33 -29.98
C GLY A 148 1.35 8.11 -28.77
N ASN A 149 2.22 8.43 -27.80
CA ASN A 149 1.81 9.17 -26.60
C ASN A 149 1.71 10.68 -26.90
N ALA A 150 0.71 11.35 -26.34
CA ALA A 150 0.45 12.77 -26.56
C ALA A 150 0.47 13.55 -25.23
N ILE A 151 1.23 14.66 -25.20
CA ILE A 151 1.32 15.61 -24.08
C ILE A 151 0.93 16.98 -24.62
N THR A 152 -0.24 17.49 -24.21
CA THR A 152 -0.86 18.69 -24.81
C THR A 152 -0.25 20.02 -24.34
N GLU A 153 -0.77 21.13 -24.86
CA GLU A 153 -0.31 22.50 -24.58
C GLU A 153 -0.58 22.93 -23.13
N ASP A 154 0.15 23.97 -22.68
CA ASP A 154 0.12 24.56 -21.34
C ASP A 154 0.38 23.59 -20.16
N ILE A 155 1.07 22.49 -20.43
CA ILE A 155 1.57 21.53 -19.43
C ILE A 155 3.03 21.86 -19.06
N GLU A 156 3.36 21.58 -17.81
CA GLU A 156 4.73 21.46 -17.30
C GLU A 156 4.88 20.09 -16.61
N SER A 157 6.02 19.43 -16.79
CA SER A 157 6.38 18.15 -16.15
C SER A 157 5.37 17.01 -16.37
N GLY A 158 4.84 16.89 -17.60
CA GLY A 158 3.98 15.77 -18.00
C GLY A 158 4.80 14.52 -18.36
N THR A 159 4.37 13.34 -17.91
CA THR A 159 5.05 12.07 -18.22
C THR A 159 4.08 11.07 -18.85
N ALA A 160 4.40 10.59 -20.06
CA ALA A 160 3.56 9.66 -20.83
C ALA A 160 4.40 8.48 -21.35
N ILE A 161 4.37 7.33 -20.67
CA ILE A 161 5.23 6.17 -20.94
C ILE A 161 4.39 4.97 -21.40
N GLY A 162 4.78 4.34 -22.50
CA GLY A 162 4.12 3.16 -23.07
C GLY A 162 3.47 3.46 -24.42
N ILE A 163 2.19 3.13 -24.60
CA ILE A 163 1.49 3.19 -25.89
C ILE A 163 0.19 4.00 -25.81
N SER A 164 0.06 5.01 -26.67
CA SER A 164 -1.16 5.79 -26.89
C SER A 164 -1.75 6.46 -25.64
N ASN A 165 -0.92 6.81 -24.66
CA ASN A 165 -1.36 7.56 -23.48
C ASN A 165 -1.56 9.05 -23.83
N THR A 166 -2.43 9.74 -23.10
CA THR A 166 -2.67 11.18 -23.24
C THR A 166 -2.52 11.88 -21.89
N VAL A 167 -1.73 12.94 -21.84
CA VAL A 167 -1.57 13.82 -20.67
C VAL A 167 -1.97 15.24 -21.05
N SER A 168 -2.86 15.83 -20.25
CA SER A 168 -3.31 17.23 -20.34
C SER A 168 -3.24 18.00 -19.02
N GLY A 169 -2.66 17.38 -17.97
CA GLY A 169 -2.48 18.00 -16.65
C GLY A 169 -1.03 18.33 -16.35
N THR A 170 -0.79 19.45 -15.65
CA THR A 170 0.51 19.79 -15.06
C THR A 170 0.93 18.73 -14.03
N TYR A 171 2.21 18.33 -14.00
CA TYR A 171 2.75 17.30 -13.08
C TYR A 171 2.05 15.93 -13.16
N ALA A 172 1.45 15.59 -14.30
CA ALA A 172 0.59 14.42 -14.45
C ALA A 172 1.26 13.25 -15.18
N ASN A 173 0.92 12.02 -14.78
CA ASN A 173 1.66 10.81 -15.12
C ASN A 173 0.75 9.73 -15.72
N ALA A 174 0.98 9.35 -16.98
CA ALA A 174 0.27 8.29 -17.68
C ALA A 174 1.22 7.17 -18.09
N VAL A 175 1.05 5.94 -17.56
CA VAL A 175 2.01 4.83 -17.77
C VAL A 175 1.28 3.55 -18.18
N GLY A 176 1.62 2.98 -19.34
CA GLY A 176 1.04 1.73 -19.86
C GLY A 176 0.37 1.93 -21.22
N TYR A 177 -0.89 1.49 -21.38
CA TYR A 177 -1.61 1.51 -22.65
C TYR A 177 -2.90 2.34 -22.56
N ARG A 178 -3.06 3.35 -23.43
CA ARG A 178 -4.27 4.19 -23.59
C ARG A 178 -4.80 4.85 -22.29
N ASN A 179 -3.93 5.16 -21.33
CA ASN A 179 -4.33 5.92 -20.15
C ASN A 179 -4.52 7.40 -20.52
N LYS A 180 -5.54 8.06 -19.94
CA LYS A 180 -5.85 9.48 -20.19
C LYS A 180 -5.90 10.27 -18.89
N VAL A 181 -4.94 11.15 -18.69
CA VAL A 181 -4.87 12.05 -17.53
C VAL A 181 -5.14 13.48 -17.95
N LEU A 182 -6.12 14.11 -17.30
CA LEU A 182 -6.53 15.50 -17.54
C LEU A 182 -6.30 16.40 -16.31
N GLY A 183 -6.42 15.83 -15.11
CA GLY A 183 -6.21 16.56 -13.86
C GLY A 183 -4.75 16.90 -13.59
N LYS A 184 -4.50 18.00 -12.88
CA LYS A 184 -3.16 18.36 -12.39
C LYS A 184 -2.73 17.39 -11.28
N SER A 185 -1.42 17.13 -11.15
CA SER A 185 -0.83 16.23 -10.15
C SER A 185 -1.51 14.85 -10.06
N SER A 186 -2.02 14.37 -11.19
CA SER A 186 -2.88 13.18 -11.30
C SER A 186 -2.14 12.04 -11.98
N SER A 187 -2.52 10.79 -11.70
CA SER A 187 -1.84 9.60 -12.24
C SER A 187 -2.81 8.57 -12.80
N ALA A 188 -2.45 7.97 -13.94
CA ALA A 188 -3.17 6.82 -14.50
C ALA A 188 -2.19 5.75 -15.02
N VAL A 189 -2.26 4.55 -14.45
CA VAL A 189 -1.25 3.49 -14.68
C VAL A 189 -1.91 2.16 -15.00
N GLY A 190 -1.48 1.51 -16.09
CA GLY A 190 -1.96 0.21 -16.55
C GLY A 190 -2.65 0.30 -17.92
N TYR A 191 -3.87 -0.20 -18.06
CA TYR A 191 -4.64 -0.27 -19.30
C TYR A 191 -5.89 0.61 -19.25
N TYR A 192 -6.04 1.55 -20.19
CA TYR A 192 -7.28 2.31 -20.44
C TYR A 192 -7.86 3.07 -19.23
N ASN A 193 -7.03 3.48 -18.28
CA ASN A 193 -7.49 4.22 -17.10
C ASN A 193 -7.66 5.71 -17.39
N LYS A 194 -8.60 6.38 -16.71
CA LYS A 194 -8.85 7.82 -16.82
C LYS A 194 -8.78 8.52 -15.47
N ALA A 195 -7.92 9.52 -15.35
CA ALA A 195 -7.84 10.43 -14.21
C ALA A 195 -8.21 11.85 -14.68
N THR A 196 -9.39 12.33 -14.28
CA THR A 196 -10.06 13.49 -14.95
C THR A 196 -9.80 14.83 -14.26
N GLU A 197 -9.70 14.85 -12.93
CA GLU A 197 -9.72 16.07 -12.11
C GLU A 197 -8.49 16.14 -11.20
N ASN A 198 -8.24 17.29 -10.57
CA ASN A 198 -7.00 17.51 -9.82
C ASN A 198 -6.75 16.46 -8.71
N SER A 199 -5.52 15.99 -8.62
CA SER A 199 -5.05 14.91 -7.72
C SER A 199 -5.82 13.60 -7.85
N SER A 200 -6.42 13.30 -9.01
CA SER A 200 -7.15 12.04 -9.24
C SER A 200 -6.22 10.90 -9.68
N ASN A 201 -6.55 9.67 -9.28
CA ASN A 201 -5.66 8.52 -9.37
C ASN A 201 -6.38 7.28 -9.91
N ALA A 202 -5.93 6.71 -11.03
CA ALA A 202 -6.61 5.61 -11.72
C ALA A 202 -5.66 4.48 -12.13
N PHE A 203 -5.62 3.38 -11.36
CA PHE A 203 -4.59 2.34 -11.44
C PHE A 203 -5.20 0.96 -11.74
N GLY A 204 -4.67 0.25 -12.74
CA GLY A 204 -5.10 -1.11 -13.13
C GLY A 204 -5.66 -1.17 -14.55
N SER A 205 -6.90 -1.64 -14.72
CA SER A 205 -7.57 -1.76 -16.03
C SER A 205 -8.92 -1.03 -16.05
N GLY A 206 -9.10 -0.07 -16.96
CA GLY A 206 -10.39 0.58 -17.23
C GLY A 206 -10.96 1.45 -16.11
N ASN A 207 -10.17 1.83 -15.11
CA ASN A 207 -10.64 2.61 -13.96
C ASN A 207 -10.83 4.09 -14.32
N LYS A 208 -11.78 4.75 -13.66
CA LYS A 208 -12.20 6.12 -13.97
C LYS A 208 -12.32 6.97 -12.70
N ALA A 209 -11.22 7.62 -12.33
CA ALA A 209 -11.21 8.67 -11.32
C ALA A 209 -11.68 10.00 -11.96
N SER A 210 -12.85 10.48 -11.53
CA SER A 210 -13.61 11.51 -12.24
C SER A 210 -13.74 12.84 -11.48
N LYS A 211 -13.17 12.93 -10.28
CA LYS A 211 -13.39 14.00 -9.30
C LYS A 211 -12.14 14.37 -8.51
N ILE A 212 -12.17 15.51 -7.83
CA ILE A 212 -11.02 16.06 -7.11
C ILE A 212 -10.59 15.07 -6.02
N MET A 213 -9.30 14.74 -5.98
CA MET A 213 -8.70 13.75 -5.06
C MET A 213 -9.37 12.36 -5.10
N SER A 214 -10.11 12.02 -6.16
CA SER A 214 -10.75 10.69 -6.29
C SER A 214 -9.74 9.61 -6.69
N SER A 215 -9.88 8.42 -6.13
CA SER A 215 -8.96 7.29 -6.36
C SER A 215 -9.72 6.03 -6.79
N ALA A 216 -9.27 5.40 -7.87
CA ALA A 216 -9.87 4.20 -8.44
C ALA A 216 -8.78 3.14 -8.75
N PHE A 217 -8.84 1.96 -8.14
CA PHE A 217 -7.80 0.94 -8.21
C PHE A 217 -8.36 -0.45 -8.49
N GLY A 218 -7.81 -1.16 -9.49
CA GLY A 218 -8.18 -2.55 -9.83
C GLY A 218 -8.76 -2.66 -11.24
N SER A 219 -10.00 -3.14 -11.38
CA SER A 219 -10.68 -3.28 -12.68
C SER A 219 -12.02 -2.53 -12.76
N SER A 220 -12.16 -1.66 -13.76
CA SER A 220 -13.43 -1.02 -14.15
C SER A 220 -14.13 -0.22 -13.03
N ASN A 221 -13.38 0.30 -12.06
CA ASN A 221 -13.93 1.07 -10.95
C ASN A 221 -14.18 2.52 -11.33
N ASN A 222 -15.26 3.11 -10.81
CA ASN A 222 -15.67 4.49 -11.03
C ASN A 222 -15.64 5.27 -9.70
N ALA A 223 -14.67 6.17 -9.53
CA ALA A 223 -14.67 7.13 -8.43
C ALA A 223 -15.24 8.47 -8.96
N LEU A 224 -16.49 8.77 -8.58
CA LEU A 224 -17.35 9.79 -9.18
C LEU A 224 -17.74 10.92 -8.22
N GLY A 225 -17.41 10.81 -6.93
CA GLY A 225 -17.54 11.89 -5.93
C GLY A 225 -16.19 12.50 -5.53
N ASP A 226 -16.18 13.73 -5.01
CA ASP A 226 -14.95 14.38 -4.55
C ASP A 226 -14.40 13.72 -3.28
N MET A 227 -13.10 13.40 -3.30
CA MET A 227 -12.38 12.53 -2.36
C MET A 227 -12.98 11.10 -2.23
N SER A 228 -13.64 10.59 -3.29
CA SER A 228 -14.18 9.23 -3.30
C SER A 228 -13.14 8.16 -3.66
N ASN A 229 -13.33 6.94 -3.13
CA ASN A 229 -12.40 5.82 -3.23
C ASN A 229 -13.11 4.56 -3.78
N ALA A 230 -12.63 3.98 -4.88
CA ALA A 230 -13.23 2.81 -5.51
C ALA A 230 -12.17 1.73 -5.80
N PHE A 231 -12.13 0.67 -4.98
CA PHE A 231 -11.04 -0.32 -4.95
C PHE A 231 -11.57 -1.74 -5.17
N GLY A 232 -10.98 -2.47 -6.12
CA GLY A 232 -11.35 -3.87 -6.45
C GLY A 232 -11.89 -3.99 -7.87
N ALA A 233 -13.13 -4.46 -8.06
CA ALA A 233 -13.74 -4.64 -9.36
C ALA A 233 -15.14 -3.99 -9.48
N PHE A 234 -15.40 -3.26 -10.57
CA PHE A 234 -16.72 -2.72 -10.94
C PHE A 234 -17.41 -1.82 -9.90
N ASN A 235 -16.69 -1.28 -8.91
CA ASN A 235 -17.26 -0.42 -7.88
C ASN A 235 -17.63 0.96 -8.45
N ALA A 236 -18.60 1.64 -7.82
CA ALA A 236 -18.98 3.02 -8.09
C ALA A 236 -19.08 3.80 -6.77
N ALA A 237 -18.07 4.60 -6.45
CA ALA A 237 -18.06 5.50 -5.30
C ALA A 237 -18.52 6.88 -5.77
N VAL A 238 -19.80 7.20 -5.58
CA VAL A 238 -20.47 8.37 -6.19
C VAL A 238 -20.64 9.51 -5.18
N GLY A 239 -20.85 9.19 -3.91
CA GLY A 239 -20.96 10.19 -2.85
C GLY A 239 -19.66 10.95 -2.58
N ARG A 240 -19.77 12.20 -2.13
CA ARG A 240 -18.63 12.97 -1.61
C ARG A 240 -18.03 12.24 -0.40
N HIS A 241 -16.72 12.06 -0.38
CA HIS A 241 -15.98 11.28 0.63
C HIS A 241 -16.43 9.79 0.74
N SER A 242 -17.08 9.23 -0.29
CA SER A 242 -17.53 7.82 -0.24
C SER A 242 -16.41 6.81 -0.50
N SER A 243 -16.56 5.59 0.02
CA SER A 243 -15.62 4.48 -0.23
C SER A 243 -16.35 3.20 -0.65
N ALA A 244 -15.89 2.56 -1.71
CA ALA A 244 -16.45 1.32 -2.24
C ALA A 244 -15.33 0.30 -2.48
N PHE A 245 -15.25 -0.73 -1.63
CA PHE A 245 -14.17 -1.72 -1.60
C PHE A 245 -14.71 -3.14 -1.85
N GLY A 246 -14.11 -3.86 -2.80
CA GLY A 246 -14.46 -5.24 -3.14
C GLY A 246 -15.04 -5.36 -4.55
N SER A 247 -16.23 -5.95 -4.69
CA SER A 247 -16.87 -6.21 -5.99
C SER A 247 -18.20 -5.47 -6.14
N ASN A 248 -18.37 -4.75 -7.25
CA ASN A 248 -19.66 -4.24 -7.73
C ASN A 248 -20.44 -3.30 -6.75
N ASN A 249 -19.81 -2.76 -5.71
CA ASN A 249 -20.48 -1.92 -4.71
C ASN A 249 -20.83 -0.53 -5.29
N LYS A 250 -22.02 0.01 -4.99
CA LYS A 250 -22.53 1.29 -5.50
C LYS A 250 -22.86 2.21 -4.32
N VAL A 251 -22.02 3.21 -4.06
CA VAL A 251 -22.11 4.05 -2.86
C VAL A 251 -22.44 5.49 -3.25
N GLY A 252 -23.73 5.82 -3.26
CA GLY A 252 -24.24 7.16 -3.50
C GLY A 252 -24.07 8.10 -2.31
N GLY A 253 -24.11 7.54 -1.10
CA GLY A 253 -24.14 8.30 0.15
C GLY A 253 -22.90 9.15 0.41
N GLU A 254 -23.12 10.39 0.85
CA GLU A 254 -22.07 11.27 1.37
C GLU A 254 -21.45 10.64 2.64
N SER A 255 -20.12 10.72 2.77
CA SER A 255 -19.34 10.13 3.88
C SER A 255 -19.68 8.67 4.18
N SER A 256 -20.09 7.90 3.16
CA SER A 256 -20.58 6.53 3.32
C SER A 256 -19.61 5.51 2.73
N HIS A 257 -19.53 4.33 3.35
CA HIS A 257 -18.50 3.34 3.04
C HIS A 257 -19.10 1.93 2.95
N ALA A 258 -18.76 1.18 1.90
CA ALA A 258 -19.18 -0.20 1.72
C ALA A 258 -18.00 -1.12 1.38
N PHE A 259 -17.91 -2.24 2.11
CA PHE A 259 -16.90 -3.28 1.97
C PHE A 259 -17.57 -4.64 1.72
N GLY A 260 -17.22 -5.31 0.63
CA GLY A 260 -17.75 -6.64 0.26
C GLY A 260 -18.19 -6.71 -1.20
N GLU A 261 -19.29 -7.39 -1.48
CA GLU A 261 -19.84 -7.55 -2.83
C GLU A 261 -21.29 -7.06 -2.99
N GLY A 262 -21.58 -6.35 -4.07
CA GLY A 262 -22.93 -6.09 -4.56
C GLY A 262 -23.76 -5.09 -3.74
N ASN A 263 -23.15 -4.41 -2.77
CA ASN A 263 -23.85 -3.51 -1.87
C ASN A 263 -24.31 -2.21 -2.55
N ILE A 264 -25.40 -1.63 -2.07
CA ILE A 264 -25.95 -0.34 -2.53
C ILE A 264 -26.20 0.58 -1.33
N VAL A 265 -25.65 1.80 -1.39
CA VAL A 265 -26.03 2.92 -0.52
C VAL A 265 -26.66 4.00 -1.39
N GLY A 266 -27.88 4.43 -1.08
CA GLY A 266 -28.56 5.53 -1.76
C GLY A 266 -27.84 6.87 -1.62
N SER A 267 -28.02 7.73 -2.62
CA SER A 267 -27.50 9.10 -2.68
C SER A 267 -28.10 10.03 -1.62
N THR A 268 -29.30 9.73 -1.12
CA THR A 268 -29.94 10.48 -0.02
C THR A 268 -29.42 10.09 1.36
N SER A 269 -28.95 8.85 1.54
CA SER A 269 -28.49 8.31 2.83
C SER A 269 -27.02 8.63 3.10
N LYS A 270 -26.72 9.33 4.20
CA LYS A 270 -25.38 9.80 4.56
C LYS A 270 -24.78 9.06 5.75
N ASN A 271 -23.45 9.07 5.88
CA ASN A 271 -22.72 8.44 6.99
C ASN A 271 -23.08 6.95 7.20
N VAL A 272 -23.34 6.22 6.10
CA VAL A 272 -23.72 4.80 6.14
C VAL A 272 -22.47 3.92 6.11
N LEU A 273 -22.43 2.86 6.94
CA LEU A 273 -21.36 1.87 6.95
C LEU A 273 -21.90 0.46 6.64
N ILE A 274 -21.32 -0.19 5.62
CA ILE A 274 -21.61 -1.58 5.25
C ILE A 274 -20.33 -2.43 5.29
N LEU A 275 -20.37 -3.53 6.03
CA LEU A 275 -19.41 -4.63 5.94
C LEU A 275 -20.19 -5.94 5.71
N GLY A 276 -20.22 -6.43 4.47
CA GLY A 276 -20.99 -7.61 4.09
C GLY A 276 -21.29 -7.62 2.60
N ASN A 277 -22.12 -8.57 2.15
CA ASN A 277 -22.51 -8.71 0.74
C ASN A 277 -24.02 -8.52 0.54
N ASN A 278 -24.42 -8.00 -0.62
CA ASN A 278 -25.81 -7.79 -1.07
C ASN A 278 -26.67 -6.89 -0.17
N VAL A 279 -26.06 -6.08 0.70
CA VAL A 279 -26.75 -5.11 1.56
C VAL A 279 -27.25 -3.93 0.74
N LYS A 280 -28.50 -3.52 0.95
CA LYS A 280 -29.10 -2.32 0.32
C LYS A 280 -29.65 -1.39 1.39
N ILE A 281 -29.16 -0.15 1.41
CA ILE A 281 -29.57 0.89 2.36
C ILE A 281 -29.92 2.14 1.55
N GLY A 282 -31.14 2.64 1.72
CA GLY A 282 -31.58 3.90 1.12
C GLY A 282 -31.74 3.95 -0.41
N ALA A 283 -31.52 2.85 -1.14
CA ALA A 283 -31.88 2.75 -2.56
C ALA A 283 -32.12 1.29 -2.97
N THR A 284 -33.04 1.08 -3.93
CA THR A 284 -33.39 -0.26 -4.43
C THR A 284 -32.45 -0.75 -5.54
N ARG A 285 -31.94 0.19 -6.35
CA ARG A 285 -31.16 -0.06 -7.58
C ARG A 285 -30.20 1.12 -7.85
N TYR A 286 -29.15 0.82 -8.61
CA TYR A 286 -28.24 1.79 -9.23
C TYR A 286 -28.32 1.67 -10.76
N SER A 287 -28.30 2.81 -11.45
CA SER A 287 -28.37 2.93 -12.91
C SER A 287 -27.02 3.38 -13.47
N SER A 288 -26.25 2.45 -14.03
CA SER A 288 -24.87 2.71 -14.51
C SER A 288 -24.79 3.58 -15.77
N SER A 289 -25.88 3.78 -16.51
CA SER A 289 -25.93 4.65 -17.69
C SER A 289 -25.96 6.14 -17.32
N GLN A 290 -26.61 6.49 -16.21
CA GLN A 290 -26.73 7.86 -15.71
C GLN A 290 -25.89 8.10 -14.44
N ASN A 291 -25.45 7.04 -13.76
CA ASN A 291 -24.84 7.04 -12.41
C ASN A 291 -25.81 7.50 -11.30
N THR A 292 -27.10 7.27 -11.51
CA THR A 292 -28.20 7.59 -10.60
C THR A 292 -28.65 6.36 -9.81
N PHE A 293 -29.55 6.55 -8.85
CA PHE A 293 -30.07 5.53 -7.94
C PHE A 293 -31.61 5.60 -7.92
N ASP A 294 -32.26 4.44 -7.84
CA ASP A 294 -33.73 4.32 -7.97
C ASP A 294 -34.37 3.82 -6.67
N GLY A 295 -35.55 4.33 -6.33
CA GLY A 295 -36.26 4.00 -5.09
C GLY A 295 -35.50 4.46 -3.85
N GLU A 296 -35.13 5.73 -3.83
CA GLU A 296 -34.36 6.38 -2.76
C GLU A 296 -35.17 6.57 -1.47
N SER A 297 -34.49 6.43 -0.32
CA SER A 297 -34.99 6.85 0.99
C SER A 297 -33.83 7.27 1.90
N ASP A 298 -34.05 8.28 2.74
CA ASP A 298 -33.02 8.74 3.68
C ASP A 298 -32.98 7.82 4.91
N VAL A 299 -31.97 6.93 4.91
CA VAL A 299 -31.59 6.01 5.99
C VAL A 299 -30.19 6.40 6.52
N SER A 300 -29.93 7.70 6.66
CA SER A 300 -28.66 8.23 7.17
C SER A 300 -28.26 7.65 8.53
N GLY A 301 -26.95 7.51 8.75
CA GLY A 301 -26.34 6.97 9.98
C GLY A 301 -26.52 5.45 10.18
N ALA A 302 -27.01 4.72 9.17
CA ALA A 302 -27.19 3.28 9.25
C ALA A 302 -25.87 2.50 9.26
N VAL A 303 -25.83 1.43 10.06
CA VAL A 303 -24.71 0.47 10.08
C VAL A 303 -25.23 -0.95 9.80
N ALA A 304 -24.62 -1.64 8.84
CA ALA A 304 -24.93 -3.04 8.53
C ALA A 304 -23.65 -3.89 8.50
N LEU A 305 -23.59 -4.90 9.36
CA LEU A 305 -22.48 -5.84 9.50
C LEU A 305 -22.99 -7.26 9.27
N GLY A 306 -22.86 -7.78 8.04
CA GLY A 306 -23.32 -9.12 7.65
C GLY A 306 -23.89 -9.17 6.23
N ASN A 307 -23.89 -10.36 5.63
CA ASN A 307 -24.48 -10.57 4.31
C ASN A 307 -26.01 -10.45 4.38
N GLU A 308 -26.62 -9.80 3.39
CA GLU A 308 -28.07 -9.54 3.31
C GLU A 308 -28.65 -8.81 4.55
N ALA A 309 -27.81 -8.21 5.39
CA ALA A 309 -28.28 -7.33 6.45
C ALA A 309 -29.02 -6.12 5.86
N GLY A 310 -29.98 -5.57 6.60
CA GLY A 310 -30.84 -4.48 6.15
C GLY A 310 -31.11 -3.45 7.24
N VAL A 311 -31.12 -2.18 6.86
CA VAL A 311 -31.55 -1.08 7.73
C VAL A 311 -32.61 -0.28 6.99
N ALA A 312 -33.76 -0.10 7.63
CA ALA A 312 -34.93 0.59 7.05
C ALA A 312 -35.23 1.95 7.71
N VAL A 313 -34.47 2.33 8.74
CA VAL A 313 -34.66 3.55 9.54
C VAL A 313 -33.33 4.25 9.82
N GLN A 314 -33.34 5.58 9.89
CA GLN A 314 -32.14 6.39 10.19
C GLN A 314 -31.52 5.99 11.52
N GLY A 315 -30.19 5.89 11.56
CA GLY A 315 -29.44 5.46 12.74
C GLY A 315 -29.66 4.00 13.20
N GLY A 316 -30.36 3.17 12.41
CA GLY A 316 -30.54 1.75 12.72
C GLY A 316 -29.26 0.94 12.51
N VAL A 317 -29.07 -0.10 13.33
CA VAL A 317 -27.86 -0.94 13.31
C VAL A 317 -28.25 -2.41 13.14
N ALA A 318 -27.83 -3.04 12.04
CA ALA A 318 -28.07 -4.46 11.76
C ALA A 318 -26.79 -5.29 11.91
N LEU A 319 -26.80 -6.28 12.81
CA LEU A 319 -25.64 -7.10 13.16
C LEU A 319 -25.91 -8.59 12.88
N GLY A 320 -25.10 -9.20 12.03
CA GLY A 320 -25.23 -10.58 11.57
C GLY A 320 -25.94 -10.72 10.22
N GLU A 321 -25.75 -11.88 9.58
CA GLU A 321 -26.39 -12.22 8.31
C GLU A 321 -27.92 -12.07 8.38
N LYS A 322 -28.53 -11.49 7.34
CA LYS A 322 -29.99 -11.30 7.21
C LYS A 322 -30.64 -10.55 8.39
N SER A 323 -29.88 -9.87 9.25
CA SER A 323 -30.44 -9.05 10.33
C SER A 323 -31.09 -7.78 9.77
N VAL A 324 -32.23 -7.39 10.32
CA VAL A 324 -33.02 -6.24 9.85
C VAL A 324 -33.31 -5.30 11.01
N ALA A 325 -32.88 -4.04 10.89
CA ALA A 325 -33.23 -2.95 11.81
C ALA A 325 -34.36 -2.10 11.20
N ASP A 326 -35.60 -2.34 11.64
CA ASP A 326 -36.81 -1.68 11.13
C ASP A 326 -37.59 -0.82 12.17
N ARG A 327 -37.11 -0.75 13.42
CA ARG A 327 -37.69 0.09 14.48
C ARG A 327 -36.90 1.39 14.65
N GLY A 328 -37.56 2.51 14.35
CA GLY A 328 -36.98 3.85 14.50
C GLY A 328 -37.10 4.40 15.92
N LYS A 329 -36.41 5.51 16.18
CA LYS A 329 -36.60 6.36 17.36
C LYS A 329 -38.09 6.63 17.63
N GLY A 330 -38.48 6.58 18.90
CA GLY A 330 -39.84 6.79 19.37
C GLY A 330 -40.73 5.55 19.38
N THR A 331 -40.22 4.38 18.94
CA THR A 331 -40.94 3.11 19.06
C THR A 331 -41.13 2.74 20.53
N VAL A 332 -42.36 2.37 20.91
CA VAL A 332 -42.71 1.90 22.25
C VAL A 332 -42.45 0.39 22.37
N GLY A 333 -41.99 -0.05 23.55
CA GLY A 333 -41.76 -1.45 23.91
C GLY A 333 -43.05 -2.23 24.16
N TYR A 334 -42.91 -3.49 24.58
CA TYR A 334 -44.03 -4.33 24.99
C TYR A 334 -44.12 -4.39 26.52
N ASP A 335 -45.24 -3.94 27.07
CA ASP A 335 -45.59 -4.11 28.48
C ASP A 335 -46.70 -5.15 28.62
N ALA A 336 -46.50 -6.14 29.49
CA ALA A 336 -47.47 -7.18 29.81
C ALA A 336 -48.65 -6.68 30.67
N SER A 337 -48.54 -5.49 31.28
CA SER A 337 -49.63 -4.84 32.02
C SER A 337 -50.71 -4.24 31.10
N GLY A 338 -50.35 -3.93 29.85
CA GLY A 338 -51.21 -3.23 28.89
C GLY A 338 -51.25 -1.70 29.06
N ALA A 339 -50.34 -1.10 29.84
CA ALA A 339 -50.22 0.36 29.95
C ALA A 339 -49.75 1.02 28.63
N ASP A 340 -50.18 2.27 28.41
CA ASP A 340 -49.78 3.05 27.23
C ASP A 340 -48.62 4.00 27.55
N HIS A 341 -47.43 3.59 27.12
CA HIS A 341 -46.17 4.35 27.26
C HIS A 341 -45.89 5.29 26.07
N SER A 342 -46.92 5.60 25.25
CA SER A 342 -46.77 6.46 24.06
C SER A 342 -46.35 7.90 24.37
N ASN A 343 -46.49 8.37 25.62
CA ASN A 343 -46.13 9.73 26.04
C ASN A 343 -44.82 9.80 26.86
N ASP A 344 -44.16 8.67 27.09
CA ASP A 344 -42.97 8.60 27.95
C ASP A 344 -41.77 9.39 27.39
N THR A 345 -40.92 9.84 28.31
CA THR A 345 -39.76 10.70 28.00
C THR A 345 -38.46 10.29 28.71
N ASP A 346 -38.49 9.32 29.63
CA ASP A 346 -37.31 8.80 30.35
C ASP A 346 -36.41 7.91 29.49
N GLY A 347 -37.00 7.22 28.50
CA GLY A 347 -36.32 6.27 27.63
C GLY A 347 -36.42 4.80 28.05
N VAL A 348 -37.16 4.48 29.11
CA VAL A 348 -37.34 3.09 29.60
C VAL A 348 -38.24 2.31 28.64
N TRP A 349 -39.47 2.77 28.43
CA TRP A 349 -40.44 2.10 27.56
C TRP A 349 -40.46 2.60 26.12
N LYS A 350 -39.92 3.78 25.85
CA LYS A 350 -39.99 4.44 24.53
C LYS A 350 -38.61 4.83 24.01
N ALA A 351 -38.19 4.19 22.92
CA ALA A 351 -36.80 4.22 22.45
C ALA A 351 -36.33 5.63 22.06
N THR A 352 -35.23 6.10 22.67
CA THR A 352 -34.65 7.44 22.40
C THR A 352 -33.82 7.51 21.12
N ALA A 353 -33.47 6.35 20.54
CA ALA A 353 -32.76 6.14 19.28
C ALA A 353 -33.39 4.98 18.49
N SER A 354 -32.90 4.74 17.27
CA SER A 354 -33.34 3.59 16.44
C SER A 354 -32.67 2.28 16.90
N ALA A 355 -33.30 1.15 16.57
CA ALA A 355 -32.91 -0.14 17.13
C ALA A 355 -31.58 -0.70 16.60
N VAL A 356 -30.84 -1.34 17.51
CA VAL A 356 -29.82 -2.35 17.18
C VAL A 356 -30.52 -3.71 17.05
N SER A 357 -30.32 -4.39 15.93
CA SER A 357 -30.99 -5.65 15.61
C SER A 357 -30.00 -6.77 15.28
N VAL A 358 -30.10 -7.87 16.01
CA VAL A 358 -29.29 -9.09 15.81
C VAL A 358 -30.02 -10.19 15.02
N GLY A 359 -31.18 -9.86 14.42
CA GLY A 359 -32.05 -10.81 13.74
C GLY A 359 -33.06 -10.13 12.83
N ALA A 360 -34.08 -10.84 12.36
CA ALA A 360 -35.13 -10.31 11.49
C ALA A 360 -36.54 -10.72 11.97
N PRO A 361 -37.51 -9.80 11.96
CA PRO A 361 -38.90 -10.13 12.21
C PRO A 361 -39.48 -11.00 11.09
N VAL A 362 -40.53 -11.77 11.37
CA VAL A 362 -41.22 -12.59 10.38
C VAL A 362 -41.88 -11.68 9.33
N ARG A 363 -41.28 -11.58 8.14
CA ARG A 363 -41.85 -10.91 6.96
C ARG A 363 -41.68 -11.80 5.72
N GLY A 364 -42.58 -12.78 5.56
CA GLY A 364 -42.61 -13.68 4.38
C GLY A 364 -41.54 -14.78 4.33
N ALA A 365 -40.57 -14.77 5.24
CA ALA A 365 -39.57 -15.81 5.43
C ALA A 365 -39.50 -16.22 6.92
N ALA A 366 -38.75 -17.28 7.23
CA ALA A 366 -38.48 -17.68 8.61
C ALA A 366 -37.78 -16.54 9.38
N SER A 367 -38.15 -16.32 10.64
CA SER A 367 -37.50 -15.34 11.51
C SER A 367 -36.05 -15.74 11.77
N VAL A 368 -35.14 -14.79 11.59
CA VAL A 368 -33.74 -14.94 12.00
C VAL A 368 -33.64 -14.50 13.45
N THR A 369 -33.38 -15.42 14.36
CA THR A 369 -33.11 -15.13 15.79
C THR A 369 -31.71 -15.58 16.17
N ARG A 370 -31.14 -14.96 17.20
CA ARG A 370 -29.79 -15.28 17.70
C ARG A 370 -29.76 -15.26 19.22
N GLN A 371 -28.94 -16.13 19.80
CA GLN A 371 -28.59 -16.03 21.22
C GLN A 371 -27.55 -14.93 21.40
N ILE A 372 -27.74 -14.06 22.39
CA ILE A 372 -26.72 -13.10 22.84
C ILE A 372 -26.08 -13.69 24.09
N THR A 373 -24.82 -14.13 23.98
CA THR A 373 -24.06 -14.80 25.05
C THR A 373 -23.13 -13.83 25.75
N GLY A 374 -22.85 -14.05 27.04
CA GLY A 374 -21.97 -13.17 27.83
C GLY A 374 -22.64 -11.91 28.40
N VAL A 375 -23.98 -11.84 28.34
CA VAL A 375 -24.75 -10.73 28.93
C VAL A 375 -24.68 -10.81 30.46
N ALA A 376 -24.04 -9.81 31.07
CA ALA A 376 -24.00 -9.63 32.52
C ALA A 376 -25.41 -9.39 33.10
N ALA A 377 -25.55 -9.35 34.43
CA ALA A 377 -26.84 -8.98 35.02
C ALA A 377 -27.09 -7.48 34.79
N GLY A 378 -28.28 -7.13 34.29
CA GLY A 378 -28.68 -5.74 34.11
C GLY A 378 -28.74 -4.97 35.44
N SER A 379 -28.35 -3.70 35.39
CA SER A 379 -28.14 -2.78 36.52
C SER A 379 -29.07 -1.56 36.53
N ALA A 380 -29.57 -1.17 35.36
CA ALA A 380 -30.61 -0.17 35.14
C ALA A 380 -31.77 -0.75 34.32
N ASP A 381 -32.93 -0.09 34.32
CA ASP A 381 -34.17 -0.59 33.70
C ASP A 381 -34.09 -0.73 32.15
N THR A 382 -33.06 -0.15 31.53
CA THR A 382 -32.78 -0.25 30.08
C THR A 382 -31.71 -1.30 29.73
N ASP A 383 -31.12 -1.99 30.72
CA ASP A 383 -30.13 -3.06 30.48
C ASP A 383 -30.81 -4.37 30.05
N ALA A 384 -30.08 -5.19 29.29
CA ALA A 384 -30.57 -6.51 28.87
C ALA A 384 -30.60 -7.51 30.03
N VAL A 385 -31.81 -7.92 30.44
CA VAL A 385 -32.03 -8.93 31.49
C VAL A 385 -31.51 -10.31 31.05
N ASN A 386 -30.69 -10.95 31.89
CA ASN A 386 -30.15 -12.28 31.60
C ASN A 386 -30.95 -13.44 32.24
N VAL A 387 -30.63 -14.67 31.82
CA VAL A 387 -31.36 -15.89 32.26
C VAL A 387 -31.26 -16.14 33.76
N ALA A 388 -30.21 -15.68 34.44
CA ALA A 388 -30.07 -15.85 35.89
C ALA A 388 -31.05 -14.94 36.65
N GLN A 389 -31.18 -13.68 36.23
CA GLN A 389 -32.17 -12.74 36.79
C GLN A 389 -33.60 -13.26 36.61
N LEU A 390 -33.95 -13.73 35.41
CA LEU A 390 -35.28 -14.30 35.15
C LEU A 390 -35.58 -15.56 36.00
N ARG A 391 -34.58 -16.42 36.23
CA ARG A 391 -34.72 -17.60 37.10
C ARG A 391 -34.94 -17.23 38.57
N GLN A 392 -34.37 -16.13 39.06
CA GLN A 392 -34.63 -15.64 40.43
C GLN A 392 -36.08 -15.19 40.60
N ILE A 393 -36.65 -14.50 39.60
CA ILE A 393 -38.07 -14.12 39.61
C ILE A 393 -38.98 -15.36 39.64
N ALA A 394 -38.67 -16.38 38.82
CA ALA A 394 -39.40 -17.64 38.82
C ALA A 394 -39.35 -18.33 40.21
N ALA A 395 -38.17 -18.39 40.84
CA ALA A 395 -38.02 -18.94 42.19
C ALA A 395 -38.80 -18.16 43.26
N ALA A 396 -38.83 -16.82 43.17
CA ALA A 396 -39.62 -15.98 44.06
C ALA A 396 -41.14 -16.18 43.88
N SER A 397 -41.60 -16.39 42.63
CA SER A 397 -43.02 -16.59 42.33
C SER A 397 -43.63 -17.87 42.95
N GLY A 398 -42.79 -18.87 43.24
CA GLY A 398 -43.21 -20.11 43.92
C GLY A 398 -43.56 -19.95 45.40
N ALA A 399 -43.33 -18.78 46.00
CA ALA A 399 -43.52 -18.51 47.43
C ALA A 399 -44.72 -17.58 47.73
N ALA A 400 -45.81 -17.68 46.94
CA ALA A 400 -47.04 -16.90 47.06
C ALA A 400 -47.78 -17.12 48.40
N THR A 401 -47.28 -16.47 49.45
CA THR A 401 -47.85 -16.54 50.81
C THR A 401 -48.96 -15.51 50.93
N TYR A 402 -50.21 -15.94 50.77
CA TYR A 402 -51.40 -15.10 50.94
C TYR A 402 -51.50 -14.54 52.37
N ARG A 403 -51.02 -13.32 52.58
CA ARG A 403 -51.12 -12.61 53.86
C ARG A 403 -52.53 -12.04 54.05
N PHE A 404 -53.36 -12.74 54.82
CA PHE A 404 -54.54 -12.14 55.44
C PHE A 404 -54.11 -11.37 56.69
N THR A 405 -54.27 -10.04 56.66
CA THR A 405 -54.06 -9.19 57.83
C THR A 405 -55.35 -9.11 58.64
N LEU A 406 -55.42 -9.85 59.75
CA LEU A 406 -56.45 -9.62 60.76
C LEU A 406 -55.97 -8.51 61.71
N SER A 407 -56.45 -7.29 61.49
CA SER A 407 -56.15 -6.14 62.34
C SER A 407 -57.14 -6.04 63.50
N ASP A 408 -56.75 -6.53 64.68
CA ASP A 408 -57.37 -6.10 65.93
C ASP A 408 -56.84 -4.72 66.35
N SER A 409 -57.67 -3.94 67.03
CA SER A 409 -57.48 -2.51 67.28
C SER A 409 -56.73 -2.19 68.59
N ALA A 410 -55.82 -3.05 69.06
CA ALA A 410 -54.85 -2.70 70.10
C ALA A 410 -53.63 -3.65 70.18
N THR A 411 -52.43 -3.06 70.23
CA THR A 411 -51.11 -3.68 70.56
C THR A 411 -50.52 -4.70 69.56
N PRO A 412 -49.18 -4.77 69.41
CA PRO A 412 -48.53 -5.65 68.45
C PRO A 412 -47.98 -6.94 69.08
N SER A 413 -48.49 -8.10 68.64
CA SER A 413 -47.83 -9.40 68.82
C SER A 413 -48.20 -10.34 67.67
N ALA A 414 -47.19 -10.80 66.92
CA ALA A 414 -47.41 -11.56 65.70
C ALA A 414 -47.73 -13.04 65.99
N HIS A 415 -49.03 -13.38 66.03
CA HIS A 415 -49.46 -14.77 66.07
C HIS A 415 -49.44 -15.38 64.66
N THR A 416 -48.39 -16.16 64.37
CA THR A 416 -48.23 -16.88 63.09
C THR A 416 -49.12 -18.12 63.04
N VAL A 417 -50.23 -18.05 62.30
CA VAL A 417 -51.04 -19.22 61.94
C VAL A 417 -50.48 -19.83 60.66
N THR A 418 -49.89 -21.02 60.74
CA THR A 418 -49.42 -21.76 59.57
C THR A 418 -50.55 -22.65 59.04
N LEU A 419 -51.12 -22.29 57.89
CA LEU A 419 -52.07 -23.17 57.19
C LEU A 419 -51.29 -24.27 56.45
N GLY A 420 -51.49 -25.52 56.88
CA GLY A 420 -51.02 -26.69 56.13
C GLY A 420 -51.75 -26.76 54.79
N GLN A 421 -51.00 -26.71 53.69
CA GLN A 421 -51.59 -26.84 52.36
C GLN A 421 -52.05 -28.29 52.11
N ASN A 422 -53.12 -28.44 51.34
CA ASN A 422 -53.61 -29.68 50.72
C ASN A 422 -54.38 -30.71 51.59
N THR A 423 -55.52 -30.29 52.17
CA THR A 423 -56.78 -31.08 52.12
C THR A 423 -58.00 -30.16 52.16
N THR A 424 -59.04 -30.47 51.38
CA THR A 424 -60.37 -29.83 51.43
C THR A 424 -61.32 -30.66 52.33
N PRO A 425 -62.18 -30.06 53.17
CA PRO A 425 -62.32 -28.64 53.50
C PRO A 425 -61.34 -28.14 54.57
N PRO A 426 -61.09 -26.81 54.66
CA PRO A 426 -60.20 -26.23 55.67
C PRO A 426 -60.88 -26.13 57.05
N ASP A 427 -60.55 -27.07 57.94
CA ASP A 427 -61.06 -27.12 59.33
C ASP A 427 -60.14 -26.31 60.27
N ILE A 428 -60.57 -25.13 60.72
CA ILE A 428 -59.77 -24.25 61.60
C ILE A 428 -59.84 -24.76 63.05
N LYS A 429 -58.94 -25.68 63.40
CA LYS A 429 -58.79 -26.18 64.77
C LYS A 429 -57.82 -25.35 65.59
N PHE A 430 -58.35 -24.67 66.61
CA PHE A 430 -57.55 -24.23 67.76
C PHE A 430 -57.30 -25.44 68.67
N VAL A 431 -56.04 -25.74 68.97
CA VAL A 431 -55.66 -26.89 69.81
C VAL A 431 -54.88 -26.39 71.02
N GLY A 432 -55.48 -26.51 72.21
CA GLY A 432 -54.84 -26.23 73.48
C GLY A 432 -54.99 -27.41 74.43
N THR A 433 -53.90 -28.11 74.75
CA THR A 433 -53.90 -29.17 75.76
C THR A 433 -53.96 -28.56 77.15
N GLY A 434 -55.17 -28.45 77.72
CA GLY A 434 -55.38 -27.86 79.05
C GLY A 434 -56.83 -27.61 79.45
N GLY A 435 -57.80 -28.37 78.92
CA GLY A 435 -59.23 -28.22 79.27
C GLY A 435 -59.95 -27.01 78.67
N ILE A 436 -59.26 -26.20 77.86
CA ILE A 436 -59.88 -25.07 77.14
C ILE A 436 -60.75 -25.63 75.99
N THR A 437 -62.05 -25.30 76.03
CA THR A 437 -62.98 -25.53 74.93
C THR A 437 -63.52 -24.20 74.41
N ALA A 438 -63.74 -24.11 73.10
CA ALA A 438 -64.33 -22.96 72.45
C ALA A 438 -65.51 -23.43 71.58
N ALA A 439 -66.64 -22.74 71.69
CA ALA A 439 -67.83 -22.98 70.89
C ALA A 439 -68.32 -21.66 70.29
N VAL A 440 -68.80 -21.69 69.05
CA VAL A 440 -69.28 -20.50 68.33
C VAL A 440 -70.78 -20.63 68.11
N ALA A 441 -71.55 -19.71 68.71
CA ALA A 441 -72.97 -19.52 68.45
C ALA A 441 -73.29 -18.02 68.48
N GLY A 442 -74.07 -17.52 67.52
CA GLY A 442 -74.52 -16.12 67.49
C GLY A 442 -73.45 -15.04 67.31
N GLY A 443 -72.18 -15.40 67.08
CA GLY A 443 -71.10 -14.44 66.82
C GLY A 443 -70.29 -13.98 68.03
N VAL A 444 -70.44 -14.64 69.19
CA VAL A 444 -69.62 -14.39 70.39
C VAL A 444 -68.84 -15.67 70.75
N VAL A 445 -67.65 -15.51 71.34
CA VAL A 445 -66.79 -16.60 71.82
C VAL A 445 -66.53 -16.41 73.31
N THR A 446 -66.67 -17.49 74.09
CA THR A 446 -66.44 -17.51 75.54
C THR A 446 -65.44 -18.61 75.89
N ILE A 447 -64.58 -18.37 76.89
CA ILE A 447 -63.49 -19.26 77.29
C ILE A 447 -63.58 -19.53 78.80
N GLY A 448 -63.33 -20.77 79.23
CA GLY A 448 -63.29 -21.19 80.64
C GLY A 448 -62.42 -22.44 80.86
N ILE A 449 -62.10 -22.74 82.12
CA ILE A 449 -61.23 -23.85 82.56
C ILE A 449 -61.81 -24.46 83.85
N ASP A 450 -61.81 -25.79 83.97
CA ASP A 450 -62.17 -26.52 85.21
C ASP A 450 -60.93 -27.26 85.77
N PRO A 451 -60.48 -26.97 87.01
CA PRO A 451 -59.33 -27.65 87.64
C PRO A 451 -59.59 -29.05 88.25
N ALA A 452 -60.82 -29.57 88.29
CA ALA A 452 -61.25 -30.49 89.35
C ALA A 452 -61.08 -32.03 89.12
N SER A 453 -60.21 -32.52 88.22
CA SER A 453 -60.01 -33.98 87.98
C SER A 453 -58.55 -34.39 87.73
N LEU A 454 -57.69 -34.62 88.73
CA LEU A 454 -57.62 -35.73 89.74
C LEU A 454 -57.02 -37.08 89.26
N GLY A 455 -55.68 -37.11 89.11
CA GLY A 455 -54.78 -38.07 89.78
C GLY A 455 -54.84 -39.59 89.53
N GLN A 456 -53.79 -40.13 88.89
CA GLN A 456 -53.27 -41.50 89.03
C GLN A 456 -51.72 -41.48 88.96
N PRO A 457 -50.99 -42.48 89.48
CA PRO A 457 -49.52 -42.50 89.44
C PRO A 457 -48.99 -42.68 88.01
N GLY A 458 -47.89 -41.98 87.69
CA GLY A 458 -47.46 -41.73 86.31
C GLY A 458 -46.92 -42.95 85.55
N THR A 459 -47.77 -43.55 84.70
CA THR A 459 -47.29 -44.19 83.47
C THR A 459 -46.87 -43.13 82.46
N TRP A 460 -45.75 -43.32 81.78
CA TRP A 460 -45.38 -42.53 80.61
C TRP A 460 -45.42 -43.40 79.35
N ASN A 461 -45.74 -42.81 78.19
CA ASN A 461 -45.76 -43.53 76.93
C ASN A 461 -44.44 -43.35 76.18
N LEU A 462 -43.88 -44.45 75.68
CA LEU A 462 -42.80 -44.41 74.71
C LEU A 462 -43.40 -44.30 73.31
N GLN A 463 -42.95 -43.31 72.55
CA GLN A 463 -43.37 -43.08 71.18
C GLN A 463 -42.17 -42.54 70.40
N THR A 464 -41.89 -43.10 69.22
CA THR A 464 -40.98 -42.49 68.24
C THR A 464 -41.78 -41.57 67.31
N ASP A 465 -41.11 -40.65 66.62
CA ASP A 465 -41.76 -39.86 65.59
C ASP A 465 -42.46 -40.77 64.54
N GLY A 466 -43.67 -40.38 64.13
CA GLY A 466 -44.58 -41.20 63.30
C GLY A 466 -45.08 -42.53 63.91
N GLY A 467 -44.61 -42.94 65.09
CA GLY A 467 -44.95 -44.22 65.72
C GLY A 467 -46.24 -44.19 66.54
N ALA A 468 -46.81 -45.36 66.82
CA ALA A 468 -47.90 -45.51 67.78
C ALA A 468 -47.39 -45.35 69.23
N SER A 469 -48.18 -44.73 70.10
CA SER A 469 -47.85 -44.52 71.52
C SER A 469 -47.98 -45.82 72.32
N VAL A 470 -46.93 -46.25 73.03
CA VAL A 470 -46.91 -47.50 73.81
C VAL A 470 -46.68 -47.21 75.29
N PRO A 471 -47.59 -47.64 76.20
CA PRO A 471 -47.46 -47.34 77.63
C PRO A 471 -46.33 -48.11 78.31
N VAL A 472 -45.48 -47.40 79.05
CA VAL A 472 -44.40 -47.96 79.88
C VAL A 472 -44.88 -47.98 81.34
N GLY A 473 -45.44 -49.13 81.74
CA GLY A 473 -45.90 -49.38 83.11
C GLY A 473 -44.75 -49.69 84.08
N THR A 474 -45.06 -49.66 85.38
CA THR A 474 -44.12 -49.96 86.47
C THR A 474 -43.50 -51.35 86.30
N GLY A 475 -42.18 -51.41 86.11
CA GLY A 475 -41.43 -52.65 85.88
C GLY A 475 -41.13 -52.97 84.41
N ASN A 476 -41.71 -52.25 83.44
CA ASN A 476 -41.37 -52.42 82.02
C ASN A 476 -39.92 -51.96 81.74
N THR A 477 -39.20 -52.72 80.92
CA THR A 477 -37.82 -52.38 80.49
C THR A 477 -37.82 -51.86 79.05
N VAL A 478 -37.44 -50.60 78.86
CA VAL A 478 -37.17 -50.01 77.53
C VAL A 478 -35.79 -50.45 77.05
N LYS A 479 -35.71 -50.99 75.82
CA LYS A 479 -34.44 -51.44 75.20
C LYS A 479 -34.04 -50.49 74.08
N PHE A 480 -33.05 -49.64 74.34
CA PHE A 480 -32.32 -48.94 73.29
C PHE A 480 -31.48 -49.95 72.48
N LYS A 481 -31.38 -49.74 71.17
CA LYS A 481 -30.65 -50.61 70.23
C LYS A 481 -29.81 -49.76 69.29
N ASN A 482 -28.64 -50.27 68.89
CA ASN A 482 -27.85 -49.68 67.82
C ASN A 482 -28.63 -49.74 66.49
N GLY A 483 -28.42 -48.75 65.63
CA GLY A 483 -28.84 -48.75 64.23
C GLY A 483 -27.63 -48.68 63.30
N ASP A 484 -27.83 -48.80 61.98
CA ASP A 484 -26.76 -48.88 60.96
C ASP A 484 -25.60 -47.89 61.17
N ASN A 485 -25.89 -46.66 61.62
CA ASN A 485 -24.91 -45.58 61.82
C ASN A 485 -24.90 -44.99 63.25
N ILE A 486 -25.64 -45.57 64.20
CA ILE A 486 -25.79 -45.04 65.56
C ILE A 486 -25.43 -46.11 66.58
N GLU A 487 -24.40 -45.83 67.38
CA GLU A 487 -23.91 -46.67 68.46
C GLU A 487 -24.47 -46.15 69.79
N ILE A 488 -25.11 -47.03 70.56
CA ILE A 488 -25.69 -46.71 71.88
C ILE A 488 -25.01 -47.58 72.94
N THR A 489 -24.38 -46.94 73.91
CA THR A 489 -23.69 -47.61 75.03
C THR A 489 -24.25 -47.13 76.37
N ARG A 490 -24.04 -47.90 77.44
CA ARG A 490 -24.46 -47.53 78.80
C ARG A 490 -23.37 -47.89 79.82
N THR A 491 -23.00 -46.92 80.65
CA THR A 491 -22.12 -47.10 81.81
C THR A 491 -22.87 -46.64 83.05
N ASP A 492 -23.19 -47.57 83.95
CA ASP A 492 -24.12 -47.36 85.08
C ASP A 492 -25.41 -46.60 84.67
N ARG A 493 -25.56 -45.33 85.07
CA ARG A 493 -26.76 -44.51 84.81
C ARG A 493 -26.66 -43.64 83.56
N GLU A 494 -25.48 -43.56 82.93
CA GLU A 494 -25.29 -42.79 81.70
C GLU A 494 -25.55 -43.65 80.47
N VAL A 495 -26.36 -43.12 79.53
CA VAL A 495 -26.57 -43.70 78.19
C VAL A 495 -25.95 -42.73 77.18
N THR A 496 -24.94 -43.19 76.45
CA THR A 496 -24.32 -42.42 75.37
C THR A 496 -24.94 -42.84 74.04
N VAL A 497 -25.36 -41.87 73.24
CA VAL A 497 -25.79 -42.06 71.85
C VAL A 497 -24.79 -41.33 70.96
N ALA A 498 -24.10 -42.06 70.08
CA ALA A 498 -23.05 -41.52 69.23
C ALA A 498 -23.20 -42.00 67.77
N VAL A 499 -22.57 -41.30 66.85
CA VAL A 499 -22.36 -41.83 65.48
C VAL A 499 -21.37 -42.99 65.58
N ALA A 500 -21.70 -44.12 64.96
CA ALA A 500 -20.84 -45.30 64.95
C ALA A 500 -19.49 -44.99 64.27
N LYS A 501 -18.40 -45.59 64.75
CA LYS A 501 -17.01 -45.27 64.31
C LYS A 501 -16.76 -45.39 62.81
N ASN A 502 -17.51 -46.24 62.10
CA ASN A 502 -17.44 -46.45 60.65
C ASN A 502 -18.85 -46.39 60.04
N PRO A 503 -19.45 -45.20 59.84
CA PRO A 503 -20.82 -45.08 59.38
C PRO A 503 -20.93 -45.37 57.87
N THR A 504 -21.93 -46.17 57.50
CA THR A 504 -22.26 -46.53 56.11
C THR A 504 -23.51 -45.78 55.65
N PHE A 505 -23.33 -44.75 54.82
CA PHE A 505 -24.44 -43.97 54.27
C PHE A 505 -24.97 -44.56 52.97
N LYS A 506 -26.26 -44.91 52.94
CA LYS A 506 -26.97 -45.44 51.75
C LYS A 506 -27.57 -44.29 50.91
N GLY A 507 -26.72 -43.44 50.32
CA GLY A 507 -27.17 -42.34 49.44
C GLY A 507 -26.25 -41.11 49.44
N LYS A 508 -26.76 -39.96 48.98
CA LYS A 508 -26.03 -38.67 49.02
C LYS A 508 -25.91 -38.19 50.46
N VAL A 509 -24.69 -37.83 50.87
CA VAL A 509 -24.44 -37.08 52.11
C VAL A 509 -24.47 -35.59 51.77
N THR A 510 -25.18 -34.80 52.57
CA THR A 510 -25.30 -33.34 52.41
C THR A 510 -25.07 -32.65 53.74
N ALA A 511 -24.07 -31.76 53.81
CA ALA A 511 -23.81 -30.93 54.97
C ALA A 511 -24.08 -29.45 54.62
N LYS A 512 -24.96 -28.80 55.38
CA LYS A 512 -25.48 -27.45 55.06
C LYS A 512 -24.44 -26.33 55.22
N GLU A 513 -23.45 -26.54 56.10
CA GLU A 513 -22.46 -25.53 56.50
C GLU A 513 -21.03 -25.93 56.08
N GLY A 514 -20.91 -26.89 55.16
CA GLY A 514 -19.64 -27.45 54.70
C GLY A 514 -19.32 -28.81 55.35
N PHE A 515 -18.22 -29.43 54.89
CA PHE A 515 -17.74 -30.73 55.38
C PHE A 515 -16.27 -30.58 55.78
N ASP A 516 -15.99 -30.55 57.08
CA ASP A 516 -14.63 -30.59 57.61
C ASP A 516 -14.17 -32.04 57.80
N ALA A 517 -13.00 -32.38 57.26
CA ALA A 517 -12.35 -33.67 57.38
C ALA A 517 -11.16 -33.66 58.36
N ALA A 518 -10.92 -32.55 59.08
CA ALA A 518 -9.78 -32.35 59.98
C ALA A 518 -8.41 -32.65 59.32
N GLY A 519 -8.29 -32.38 58.01
CA GLY A 519 -7.10 -32.66 57.20
C GLY A 519 -6.94 -34.12 56.75
N HIS A 520 -7.86 -35.02 57.07
CA HIS A 520 -7.85 -36.40 56.56
C HIS A 520 -8.33 -36.49 55.10
N LYS A 521 -7.95 -37.58 54.41
CA LYS A 521 -8.39 -37.86 53.04
C LYS A 521 -9.86 -38.24 53.00
N VAL A 522 -10.60 -37.68 52.05
CA VAL A 522 -11.92 -38.19 51.65
C VAL A 522 -11.72 -39.14 50.48
N GLU A 523 -11.90 -40.44 50.72
CA GLU A 523 -11.72 -41.48 49.70
C GLU A 523 -13.03 -41.85 48.99
N ARG A 524 -12.91 -42.51 47.83
CA ARG A 524 -14.04 -43.03 47.03
C ARG A 524 -15.05 -41.97 46.53
N VAL A 525 -14.63 -40.71 46.44
CA VAL A 525 -15.42 -39.60 45.87
C VAL A 525 -15.76 -39.90 44.41
N GLY A 526 -17.06 -39.87 44.07
CA GLY A 526 -17.55 -40.00 42.69
C GLY A 526 -17.11 -38.83 41.80
N ALA A 527 -17.36 -38.93 40.49
CA ALA A 527 -17.12 -37.79 39.61
C ALA A 527 -18.26 -36.76 39.79
N GLY A 528 -17.97 -35.61 40.41
CA GLY A 528 -18.93 -34.52 40.60
C GLY A 528 -19.25 -33.78 39.29
N GLU A 529 -20.36 -33.04 39.23
CA GLU A 529 -20.64 -32.20 38.06
C GLU A 529 -19.59 -31.09 37.93
N VAL A 530 -19.07 -30.86 36.71
CA VAL A 530 -18.13 -29.76 36.42
C VAL A 530 -18.86 -28.67 35.63
N SER A 531 -19.47 -27.74 36.35
CA SER A 531 -20.14 -26.56 35.81
C SER A 531 -19.94 -25.35 36.73
N GLN A 532 -20.16 -24.13 36.22
CA GLN A 532 -19.93 -22.88 36.99
C GLN A 532 -20.84 -22.74 38.23
N ALA A 533 -21.94 -23.50 38.30
CA ALA A 533 -22.87 -23.50 39.42
C ALA A 533 -22.81 -24.79 40.27
N SER A 534 -21.91 -25.72 39.96
CA SER A 534 -21.74 -26.95 40.72
C SER A 534 -21.08 -26.68 42.08
N ALA A 535 -21.60 -27.35 43.10
CA ALA A 535 -21.00 -27.43 44.44
C ALA A 535 -20.58 -28.87 44.79
N ASP A 536 -20.57 -29.79 43.82
CA ASP A 536 -20.10 -31.16 44.04
C ASP A 536 -18.57 -31.21 44.11
N ALA A 537 -18.04 -32.11 44.96
CA ALA A 537 -16.61 -32.36 45.03
C ALA A 537 -16.11 -33.09 43.77
N VAL A 538 -15.13 -32.51 43.08
CA VAL A 538 -14.41 -33.18 41.98
C VAL A 538 -13.39 -34.18 42.54
N ASN A 539 -13.16 -35.28 41.82
CA ASN A 539 -12.21 -36.31 42.23
C ASN A 539 -10.90 -36.27 41.40
N GLY A 540 -9.92 -37.09 41.84
CA GLY A 540 -8.59 -37.12 41.24
C GLY A 540 -8.56 -37.48 39.75
N SER A 541 -9.48 -38.30 39.24
CA SER A 541 -9.48 -38.65 37.80
C SER A 541 -10.02 -37.52 36.93
N GLN A 542 -10.90 -36.66 37.45
CA GLN A 542 -11.34 -35.44 36.77
C GLN A 542 -10.20 -34.42 36.64
N LEU A 543 -9.42 -34.22 37.70
CA LEU A 543 -8.24 -33.35 37.65
C LEU A 543 -7.12 -33.92 36.76
N TRP A 544 -6.82 -35.21 36.90
CA TRP A 544 -5.84 -35.90 36.04
C TRP A 544 -6.22 -35.81 34.54
N GLY A 545 -7.50 -36.04 34.24
CA GLY A 545 -8.07 -35.90 32.89
C GLY A 545 -8.21 -34.47 32.37
N LEU A 546 -7.93 -33.45 33.21
CA LEU A 546 -7.70 -32.07 32.79
C LEU A 546 -6.22 -31.83 32.47
N THR A 547 -5.29 -32.30 33.33
CA THR A 547 -3.84 -32.25 33.08
C THR A 547 -3.48 -32.89 31.74
N ASP A 548 -4.07 -34.04 31.41
CA ASP A 548 -3.77 -34.76 30.15
C ASP A 548 -4.27 -34.00 28.91
N ARG A 549 -5.39 -33.28 28.99
CA ARG A 549 -5.86 -32.39 27.91
C ARG A 549 -4.94 -31.18 27.73
N ILE A 550 -4.48 -30.59 28.83
CA ILE A 550 -3.51 -29.47 28.81
C ILE A 550 -2.19 -29.94 28.17
N ALA A 551 -1.72 -31.14 28.51
CA ALA A 551 -0.58 -31.76 27.86
C ALA A 551 -0.80 -31.94 26.35
N GLY A 552 -1.98 -32.42 25.94
CA GLY A 552 -2.38 -32.53 24.53
C GLY A 552 -2.37 -31.20 23.77
N TYR A 553 -2.80 -30.09 24.39
CA TYR A 553 -2.74 -28.75 23.79
C TYR A 553 -1.32 -28.19 23.69
N LEU A 554 -0.44 -28.48 24.66
CA LEU A 554 0.97 -28.06 24.63
C LEU A 554 1.80 -28.88 23.62
N GLY A 555 1.43 -30.15 23.40
CA GLY A 555 2.16 -31.05 22.52
C GLY A 555 3.60 -31.27 22.99
N GLY A 556 4.55 -31.32 22.05
CA GLY A 556 5.99 -31.43 22.38
C GLY A 556 6.40 -32.70 23.16
N GLY A 557 5.50 -33.69 23.32
CA GLY A 557 5.72 -34.87 24.16
C GLY A 557 5.25 -34.75 25.61
N ALA A 558 4.65 -33.62 26.01
CA ALA A 558 4.03 -33.45 27.32
C ALA A 558 2.92 -34.49 27.58
N LYS A 559 2.74 -34.89 28.85
CA LYS A 559 1.71 -35.84 29.31
C LYS A 559 1.32 -35.59 30.76
N ALA A 560 0.17 -36.10 31.22
CA ALA A 560 -0.08 -36.23 32.65
C ALA A 560 0.84 -37.31 33.29
N GLY A 561 1.46 -36.97 34.42
CA GLY A 561 2.23 -37.89 35.26
C GLY A 561 1.33 -38.80 36.08
N ALA A 562 1.90 -39.87 36.66
CA ALA A 562 1.15 -40.83 37.50
C ALA A 562 0.62 -40.22 38.81
N ASP A 563 1.16 -39.07 39.21
CA ASP A 563 0.77 -38.24 40.36
C ASP A 563 -0.20 -37.10 39.99
N GLY A 564 -0.53 -36.94 38.70
CA GLY A 564 -1.36 -35.83 38.17
C GLY A 564 -0.59 -34.54 37.85
N THR A 565 0.74 -34.52 38.00
CA THR A 565 1.57 -33.41 37.53
C THR A 565 1.64 -33.36 36.00
N LEU A 566 2.04 -32.21 35.43
CA LEU A 566 2.29 -32.07 34.01
C LEU A 566 3.77 -32.39 33.71
N LEU A 567 4.03 -33.47 32.96
CA LEU A 567 5.34 -33.72 32.39
C LEU A 567 5.60 -32.70 31.27
N GLN A 568 6.77 -32.04 31.33
CA GLN A 568 7.09 -30.88 30.48
C GLN A 568 7.20 -31.26 29.00
N PRO A 569 6.81 -30.37 28.06
CA PRO A 569 7.06 -30.55 26.64
C PRO A 569 8.56 -30.46 26.30
N THR A 570 8.94 -30.79 25.07
CA THR A 570 10.26 -30.51 24.50
C THR A 570 10.15 -30.06 23.05
N TYR A 571 10.21 -28.75 22.83
CA TYR A 571 10.24 -28.13 21.51
C TYR A 571 11.67 -28.05 20.99
N LYS A 572 11.94 -28.44 19.73
CA LYS A 572 13.29 -28.43 19.15
C LYS A 572 13.47 -27.27 18.18
N ILE A 573 14.22 -26.24 18.57
CA ILE A 573 14.58 -25.10 17.71
C ILE A 573 16.08 -25.20 17.37
N ARG A 574 16.40 -25.33 16.08
CA ARG A 574 17.77 -25.56 15.55
C ARG A 574 18.55 -26.73 16.18
N GLY A 575 17.86 -27.66 16.84
CA GLY A 575 18.46 -28.83 17.52
C GLY A 575 18.45 -28.72 19.06
N SER A 576 18.42 -27.50 19.61
CA SER A 576 18.28 -27.25 21.05
C SER A 576 16.86 -27.53 21.54
N GLY A 577 16.73 -28.12 22.73
CA GLY A 577 15.45 -28.48 23.35
C GLY A 577 14.97 -27.44 24.38
N TYR A 578 13.72 -27.01 24.24
CA TYR A 578 13.08 -25.99 25.08
C TYR A 578 11.82 -26.55 25.75
N HIS A 579 11.63 -26.28 27.04
CA HIS A 579 10.67 -26.98 27.90
C HIS A 579 9.45 -26.12 28.28
N SER A 580 9.43 -24.86 27.86
CA SER A 580 8.25 -23.99 27.88
C SER A 580 7.99 -23.41 26.49
N VAL A 581 6.76 -22.94 26.26
CA VAL A 581 6.39 -22.24 25.02
C VAL A 581 7.11 -20.89 24.92
N GLY A 582 7.32 -20.20 26.05
CA GLY A 582 7.99 -18.90 26.10
C GLY A 582 9.45 -18.98 25.65
N ASP A 583 10.21 -19.93 26.19
CA ASP A 583 11.63 -20.11 25.84
C ASP A 583 11.79 -20.55 24.37
N ALA A 584 10.89 -21.42 23.88
CA ALA A 584 10.88 -21.87 22.49
C ALA A 584 10.59 -20.72 21.52
N LEU A 585 9.64 -19.84 21.83
CA LEU A 585 9.34 -18.65 21.03
C LEU A 585 10.47 -17.60 21.11
N SER A 586 11.08 -17.40 22.27
CA SER A 586 12.24 -16.52 22.43
C SER A 586 13.46 -17.03 21.63
N ALA A 587 13.66 -18.34 21.55
CA ALA A 587 14.67 -18.94 20.69
C ALA A 587 14.39 -18.72 19.19
N VAL A 588 13.13 -18.84 18.76
CA VAL A 588 12.72 -18.52 17.38
C VAL A 588 12.93 -17.05 17.06
N ASP A 589 12.56 -16.14 17.96
CA ASP A 589 12.78 -14.69 17.81
C ASP A 589 14.27 -14.34 17.70
N SER A 590 15.11 -14.92 18.56
CA SER A 590 16.58 -14.75 18.48
C SER A 590 17.16 -15.21 17.14
N GLU A 591 16.67 -16.31 16.58
CA GLU A 591 17.10 -16.81 15.26
C GLU A 591 16.56 -15.98 14.10
N LEU A 592 15.33 -15.43 14.22
CA LEU A 592 14.77 -14.50 13.27
C LEU A 592 15.53 -13.16 13.26
N GLY A 593 15.93 -12.65 14.43
CA GLY A 593 16.78 -11.47 14.57
C GLY A 593 18.16 -11.66 13.94
N LYS A 594 18.78 -12.83 14.11
CA LYS A 594 20.04 -13.19 13.42
C LYS A 594 19.86 -13.24 11.90
N LEU A 595 18.76 -13.81 11.42
CA LEU A 595 18.43 -13.84 9.99
C LEU A 595 18.23 -12.43 9.42
N TYR A 596 17.55 -11.55 10.14
CA TYR A 596 17.38 -10.14 9.76
C TYR A 596 18.71 -9.39 9.69
N GLY A 597 19.59 -9.57 10.69
CA GLY A 597 20.95 -9.01 10.68
C GLY A 597 21.80 -9.50 9.49
N ASN A 598 21.71 -10.79 9.15
CA ASN A 598 22.38 -11.35 7.99
C ASN A 598 21.88 -10.72 6.67
N PHE A 599 20.57 -10.52 6.52
CA PHE A 599 20.02 -9.82 5.36
C PHE A 599 20.45 -8.34 5.29
N GLY A 600 20.61 -7.68 6.44
CA GLY A 600 21.18 -6.32 6.54
C GLY A 600 22.61 -6.28 5.99
N SER A 601 23.50 -7.16 6.47
CA SER A 601 24.89 -7.20 6.00
C SER A 601 25.01 -7.56 4.50
N VAL A 602 24.14 -8.44 3.98
CA VAL A 602 24.07 -8.71 2.53
C VAL A 602 23.64 -7.46 1.74
N TYR A 603 22.70 -6.67 2.26
CA TYR A 603 22.28 -5.42 1.61
C TYR A 603 23.41 -4.38 1.56
N GLU A 604 24.19 -4.26 2.64
CA GLU A 604 25.38 -3.41 2.72
C GLU A 604 26.47 -3.85 1.73
N GLN A 605 26.82 -5.14 1.71
CA GLN A 605 27.79 -5.71 0.75
C GLN A 605 27.34 -5.53 -0.72
N MET A 606 26.04 -5.62 -1.01
CA MET A 606 25.48 -5.31 -2.33
C MET A 606 25.45 -3.81 -2.66
N GLY A 607 25.61 -2.95 -1.65
CA GLY A 607 25.86 -1.52 -1.80
C GLY A 607 27.33 -1.23 -2.14
N GLU A 608 28.26 -1.82 -1.38
CA GLU A 608 29.71 -1.73 -1.62
C GLU A 608 30.09 -2.24 -3.01
N LEU A 609 29.70 -3.48 -3.35
CA LEU A 609 29.93 -4.06 -4.68
C LEU A 609 29.37 -3.19 -5.83
N ARG A 610 28.30 -2.42 -5.57
CA ARG A 610 27.74 -1.47 -6.54
C ARG A 610 28.55 -0.18 -6.65
N SER A 611 29.26 0.22 -5.60
CA SER A 611 30.28 1.29 -5.68
C SER A 611 31.49 0.80 -6.46
N ASP A 612 32.06 -0.36 -6.10
CA ASP A 612 33.24 -0.94 -6.73
C ASP A 612 33.04 -1.09 -8.25
N VAL A 613 31.90 -1.64 -8.69
CA VAL A 613 31.56 -1.79 -10.11
C VAL A 613 31.45 -0.43 -10.84
N LYS A 614 31.02 0.65 -10.16
CA LYS A 614 31.05 2.00 -10.77
C LYS A 614 32.48 2.53 -10.89
N ASN A 615 33.28 2.39 -9.82
CA ASN A 615 34.66 2.84 -9.77
C ASN A 615 35.50 2.12 -10.82
N VAL A 616 35.42 0.79 -10.89
CA VAL A 616 35.99 -0.06 -11.95
C VAL A 616 35.55 0.39 -13.34
N GLY A 617 34.26 0.75 -13.52
CA GLY A 617 33.74 1.31 -14.77
C GLY A 617 34.43 2.63 -15.17
N ALA A 618 34.59 3.56 -14.23
CA ALA A 618 35.27 4.84 -14.45
C ALA A 618 36.78 4.64 -14.69
N LEU A 619 37.45 3.82 -13.89
CA LEU A 619 38.87 3.44 -14.02
C LEU A 619 39.17 2.83 -15.40
N SER A 620 38.32 1.92 -15.85
CA SER A 620 38.42 1.27 -17.17
C SER A 620 38.14 2.24 -18.32
N SER A 621 37.18 3.15 -18.14
CA SER A 621 36.89 4.23 -19.10
C SER A 621 38.09 5.18 -19.25
N ALA A 622 38.72 5.57 -18.14
CA ALA A 622 39.89 6.44 -18.13
C ALA A 622 41.11 5.78 -18.82
N LEU A 623 41.37 4.49 -18.53
CA LEU A 623 42.41 3.71 -19.22
C LEU A 623 42.14 3.54 -20.72
N SER A 624 40.87 3.39 -21.12
CA SER A 624 40.46 3.27 -22.53
C SER A 624 40.59 4.58 -23.31
N ALA A 625 40.74 5.72 -22.63
CA ALA A 625 41.03 7.02 -23.23
C ALA A 625 42.54 7.21 -23.53
N LEU A 626 43.42 6.37 -22.99
CA LEU A 626 44.87 6.39 -23.26
C LEU A 626 45.15 5.86 -24.67
N LYS A 627 45.09 6.76 -25.67
CA LYS A 627 45.31 6.43 -27.09
C LYS A 627 46.67 6.94 -27.57
N PRO A 628 47.62 6.05 -27.92
CA PRO A 628 48.89 6.44 -28.52
C PRO A 628 48.67 7.17 -29.85
N ILE A 629 49.47 8.21 -30.09
CA ILE A 629 49.50 8.92 -31.38
C ILE A 629 50.43 8.20 -32.37
N GLN A 630 50.33 8.55 -33.66
CA GLN A 630 51.09 7.90 -34.74
C GLN A 630 52.60 7.89 -34.48
N TYR A 631 53.27 6.82 -34.94
CA TYR A 631 54.72 6.61 -34.80
C TYR A 631 55.54 7.81 -35.31
N ASP A 632 56.45 8.30 -34.46
CA ASP A 632 57.49 9.27 -34.79
C ASP A 632 58.87 8.61 -34.56
N PRO A 633 59.72 8.47 -35.60
CA PRO A 633 61.02 7.80 -35.48
C PRO A 633 62.05 8.58 -34.65
N VAL A 634 61.84 9.88 -34.36
CA VAL A 634 62.67 10.66 -33.43
C VAL A 634 62.04 10.83 -32.05
N LYS A 635 60.77 10.44 -31.87
CA LYS A 635 60.05 10.44 -30.58
C LYS A 635 59.25 9.14 -30.37
N PRO A 636 59.92 8.00 -30.21
CA PRO A 636 59.25 6.70 -30.06
C PRO A 636 58.50 6.54 -28.72
N SER A 637 58.83 7.34 -27.70
CA SER A 637 58.17 7.35 -26.38
C SER A 637 57.10 8.44 -26.29
N GLN A 638 55.95 8.08 -25.74
CA GLN A 638 54.79 8.97 -25.56
C GLN A 638 54.25 8.85 -24.13
N ILE A 639 53.73 9.96 -23.60
CA ILE A 639 52.99 10.01 -22.33
C ILE A 639 51.55 10.40 -22.67
N MET A 640 50.59 9.73 -22.05
CA MET A 640 49.15 9.86 -22.28
C MET A 640 48.45 10.18 -20.96
N ALA A 641 47.37 10.95 -21.04
CA ALA A 641 46.45 11.19 -19.94
C ALA A 641 45.01 10.91 -20.40
N GLY A 642 44.19 10.38 -19.51
CA GLY A 642 42.80 10.04 -19.78
C GLY A 642 41.89 10.43 -18.61
N PHE A 643 40.62 10.72 -18.91
CA PHE A 643 39.57 10.92 -17.93
C PHE A 643 38.41 9.98 -18.27
N GLY A 644 37.86 9.31 -17.26
CA GLY A 644 36.74 8.40 -17.39
C GLY A 644 35.66 8.72 -16.38
N ASN A 645 34.41 8.62 -16.80
CA ASN A 645 33.24 8.72 -15.93
C ASN A 645 32.35 7.50 -16.16
N TYR A 646 31.76 6.98 -15.10
CA TYR A 646 30.69 6.01 -15.18
C TYR A 646 29.63 6.31 -14.12
N ARG A 647 28.50 6.87 -14.57
CA ARG A 647 27.43 7.39 -13.71
C ARG A 647 27.97 8.49 -12.78
N ASP A 648 27.87 8.30 -11.48
CA ASP A 648 28.24 9.23 -10.41
C ASP A 648 29.71 9.16 -9.97
N LYS A 649 30.54 8.29 -10.60
CA LYS A 649 31.96 8.12 -10.27
C LYS A 649 32.87 8.54 -11.42
N TRP A 650 34.06 9.04 -11.11
CA TRP A 650 35.07 9.44 -12.10
C TRP A 650 36.47 8.97 -11.73
N ALA A 651 37.34 8.91 -12.73
CA ALA A 651 38.73 8.49 -12.59
C ALA A 651 39.64 9.25 -13.57
N LEU A 652 40.89 9.43 -13.17
CA LEU A 652 41.97 9.92 -14.02
C LEU A 652 42.94 8.78 -14.34
N ALA A 653 43.48 8.78 -15.55
CA ALA A 653 44.47 7.82 -16.01
C ALA A 653 45.73 8.53 -16.52
N LEU A 654 46.88 7.90 -16.30
CA LEU A 654 48.17 8.26 -16.89
C LEU A 654 48.78 7.00 -17.50
N GLY A 655 49.40 7.14 -18.67
CA GLY A 655 50.02 6.01 -19.35
C GLY A 655 51.22 6.39 -20.18
N VAL A 656 51.98 5.36 -20.56
CA VAL A 656 53.15 5.46 -21.42
C VAL A 656 53.02 4.49 -22.57
N ALA A 657 53.44 4.91 -23.76
CA ALA A 657 53.57 4.06 -24.93
C ALA A 657 54.97 4.22 -25.52
N HIS A 658 55.56 3.12 -25.99
CA HIS A 658 56.87 3.10 -26.61
C HIS A 658 56.86 2.23 -27.87
N TYR A 659 57.17 2.86 -29.00
CA TYR A 659 57.34 2.21 -30.29
C TYR A 659 58.77 1.66 -30.40
N VAL A 660 58.93 0.36 -30.13
CA VAL A 660 60.20 -0.35 -30.33
C VAL A 660 60.57 -0.38 -31.82
N ARG A 661 59.56 -0.44 -32.69
CA ARG A 661 59.66 -0.33 -34.16
C ARG A 661 58.36 0.28 -34.71
N GLU A 662 58.33 0.63 -36.00
CA GLU A 662 57.11 1.09 -36.68
C GLU A 662 55.98 0.05 -36.67
N ASP A 663 56.33 -1.24 -36.73
CA ASP A 663 55.39 -2.38 -36.70
C ASP A 663 54.99 -2.81 -35.28
N PHE A 664 55.69 -2.37 -34.23
CA PHE A 664 55.54 -2.92 -32.88
C PHE A 664 55.66 -1.88 -31.75
N MET A 665 54.61 -1.81 -30.94
CA MET A 665 54.45 -0.87 -29.83
C MET A 665 54.06 -1.59 -28.53
N VAL A 666 54.64 -1.14 -27.43
CA VAL A 666 54.31 -1.54 -26.05
C VAL A 666 53.63 -0.36 -25.38
N HIS A 667 52.56 -0.59 -24.61
CA HIS A 667 51.96 0.45 -23.77
C HIS A 667 51.61 -0.09 -22.39
N ALA A 668 51.56 0.81 -21.41
CA ALA A 668 51.08 0.55 -20.06
C ALA A 668 50.40 1.80 -19.49
N GLY A 669 49.43 1.60 -18.60
CA GLY A 669 48.66 2.68 -17.99
C GLY A 669 48.26 2.36 -16.56
N VAL A 670 48.07 3.41 -15.78
CA VAL A 670 47.49 3.36 -14.43
C VAL A 670 46.35 4.36 -14.35
N SER A 671 45.32 4.05 -13.58
CA SER A 671 44.22 4.97 -13.28
C SER A 671 43.88 4.95 -11.80
N VAL A 672 43.34 6.08 -11.32
CA VAL A 672 42.94 6.29 -9.93
C VAL A 672 41.55 6.94 -9.91
N SER A 673 40.65 6.43 -9.06
CA SER A 673 39.30 6.97 -8.89
C SER A 673 39.28 8.16 -7.94
N ASP A 674 38.18 8.89 -7.94
CA ASP A 674 37.89 9.96 -6.99
C ASP A 674 37.82 9.51 -5.51
N HIS A 675 37.80 8.20 -5.26
CA HIS A 675 37.83 7.59 -3.92
C HIS A 675 39.17 6.87 -3.62
N GLY A 676 40.17 6.99 -4.49
CA GLY A 676 41.54 6.49 -4.25
C GLY A 676 41.81 5.04 -4.64
N GLU A 677 40.81 4.31 -5.14
CA GLU A 677 41.02 2.99 -5.78
C GLU A 677 41.83 3.14 -7.06
N SER A 678 42.58 2.11 -7.45
CA SER A 678 43.42 2.16 -8.65
C SER A 678 43.35 0.89 -9.50
N MET A 679 43.67 1.04 -10.78
CA MET A 679 43.74 -0.03 -11.77
C MET A 679 44.96 0.18 -12.67
N ALA A 680 45.53 -0.89 -13.22
CA ALA A 680 46.61 -0.83 -14.19
C ALA A 680 46.31 -1.71 -15.42
N ASN A 681 46.85 -1.33 -16.57
CA ASN A 681 46.86 -2.16 -17.77
C ASN A 681 48.26 -2.17 -18.43
N ALA A 682 48.51 -3.20 -19.24
CA ALA A 682 49.67 -3.31 -20.12
C ALA A 682 49.25 -4.04 -21.40
N GLY A 683 49.81 -3.64 -22.53
CA GLY A 683 49.42 -4.15 -23.83
C GLY A 683 50.54 -4.11 -24.86
N LEU A 684 50.46 -5.05 -25.80
CA LEU A 684 51.36 -5.21 -26.94
C LEU A 684 50.55 -5.03 -28.22
N THR A 685 51.08 -4.30 -29.19
CA THR A 685 50.36 -3.95 -30.42
C THR A 685 51.27 -4.12 -31.63
N TRP A 686 50.84 -4.95 -32.57
CA TRP A 686 51.51 -5.21 -33.84
C TRP A 686 50.69 -4.68 -35.02
N ARG A 687 51.37 -4.14 -36.04
CA ARG A 687 50.79 -3.86 -37.35
C ARG A 687 51.11 -5.01 -38.30
N ILE A 688 50.11 -5.51 -39.02
CA ILE A 688 50.23 -6.68 -39.91
C ILE A 688 49.69 -6.28 -41.29
N GLY A 689 50.39 -6.66 -42.36
CA GLY A 689 50.02 -6.36 -43.75
C GLY A 689 50.75 -7.25 -44.76
N SER A 690 50.31 -7.23 -46.01
CA SER A 690 50.91 -7.97 -47.14
C SER A 690 52.29 -7.44 -47.51
N ARG A 691 53.15 -8.32 -48.05
CA ARG A 691 54.54 -7.99 -48.38
C ARG A 691 54.71 -7.37 -49.78
N GLU A 692 53.75 -7.59 -50.67
CA GLU A 692 53.85 -7.32 -52.11
C GLU A 692 53.88 -5.81 -52.41
N ASP A 693 53.08 -4.99 -51.70
CA ASP A 693 53.10 -3.52 -51.84
C ASP A 693 54.37 -2.88 -51.25
N ALA A 694 55.01 -3.53 -50.28
CA ALA A 694 56.18 -2.99 -49.57
C ALA A 694 57.48 -3.08 -50.39
N GLU A 695 57.55 -3.96 -51.40
CA GLU A 695 58.77 -4.14 -52.19
C GLU A 695 58.88 -3.15 -53.36
N ALA A 696 57.76 -2.67 -53.90
CA ALA A 696 57.72 -1.63 -54.93
C ALA A 696 58.28 -0.27 -54.46
N ILE A 697 58.31 -0.02 -53.14
CA ILE A 697 58.92 1.16 -52.55
C ILE A 697 60.45 0.97 -52.52
N PRO A 698 61.26 1.89 -53.10
CA PRO A 698 62.72 1.80 -53.04
C PRO A 698 63.23 1.73 -51.60
N ALA A 699 64.22 0.89 -51.32
CA ALA A 699 64.64 0.54 -49.96
C ALA A 699 64.93 1.75 -49.04
N ARG A 700 65.37 2.88 -49.62
CA ARG A 700 65.64 4.15 -48.90
C ARG A 700 64.40 4.86 -48.33
N TYR A 701 63.19 4.50 -48.78
CA TYR A 701 61.91 5.06 -48.32
C TYR A 701 61.05 4.07 -47.52
N ARG A 702 61.53 2.84 -47.25
CA ARG A 702 60.76 1.79 -46.54
C ARG A 702 60.58 2.01 -45.02
N LYS A 703 60.94 3.18 -44.47
CA LYS A 703 60.78 3.54 -43.05
C LYS A 703 59.48 4.32 -42.79
N GLY A 704 58.40 3.88 -43.42
CA GLY A 704 57.08 4.48 -43.28
C GLY A 704 56.89 5.84 -43.97
N PRO A 705 55.65 6.35 -44.02
CA PRO A 705 55.33 7.63 -44.66
C PRO A 705 56.03 8.84 -44.02
N ILE A 706 56.32 8.79 -42.71
CA ILE A 706 57.02 9.87 -42.01
C ILE A 706 58.54 9.80 -42.26
N GLY A 707 59.11 8.59 -42.30
CA GLY A 707 60.53 8.41 -42.63
C GLY A 707 60.84 8.82 -44.07
N SER A 708 59.94 8.55 -45.02
CA SER A 708 60.11 9.02 -46.41
C SER A 708 60.00 10.55 -46.53
N VAL A 709 59.09 11.21 -45.80
CA VAL A 709 59.04 12.68 -45.72
C VAL A 709 60.33 13.27 -45.13
N TYR A 710 60.88 12.69 -44.06
CA TYR A 710 62.15 13.16 -43.50
C TYR A 710 63.34 13.02 -44.46
N VAL A 711 63.42 11.89 -45.19
CA VAL A 711 64.44 11.70 -46.25
C VAL A 711 64.24 12.73 -47.36
N MET A 712 63.00 12.94 -47.82
CA MET A 712 62.65 13.88 -48.88
C MET A 712 62.87 15.36 -48.50
N GLN A 713 62.71 15.73 -47.22
CA GLN A 713 63.09 17.05 -46.71
C GLN A 713 64.62 17.25 -46.72
N LYS A 714 65.39 16.23 -46.32
CA LYS A 714 66.86 16.28 -46.39
C LYS A 714 67.37 16.33 -47.84
N GLU A 715 66.80 15.51 -48.73
CA GLU A 715 67.09 15.55 -50.17
C GLU A 715 66.74 16.93 -50.77
N ASN A 716 65.63 17.58 -50.37
CA ASN A 716 65.31 18.94 -50.79
C ASN A 716 66.31 19.99 -50.27
N ALA A 717 66.75 19.90 -49.02
CA ALA A 717 67.76 20.83 -48.48
C ALA A 717 69.11 20.67 -49.19
N GLU A 718 69.54 19.44 -49.48
CA GLU A 718 70.74 19.16 -50.27
C GLU A 718 70.61 19.60 -51.74
N LEU A 719 69.42 19.47 -52.33
CA LEU A 719 69.12 20.00 -53.67
C LEU A 719 69.14 21.53 -53.70
N GLN A 720 68.56 22.21 -52.71
CA GLN A 720 68.61 23.68 -52.61
C GLN A 720 70.05 24.18 -52.45
N ALA A 721 70.89 23.48 -51.68
CA ALA A 721 72.32 23.79 -51.59
C ALA A 721 73.05 23.62 -52.94
N ARG A 722 72.74 22.58 -53.72
CA ARG A 722 73.29 22.40 -55.08
C ARG A 722 72.79 23.43 -56.08
N VAL A 723 71.53 23.83 -56.02
CA VAL A 723 70.98 24.91 -56.85
C VAL A 723 71.66 26.25 -56.51
N ALA A 724 71.95 26.50 -55.23
CA ALA A 724 72.71 27.66 -54.81
C ALA A 724 74.17 27.64 -55.31
N SER A 725 74.86 26.49 -55.30
CA SER A 725 76.21 26.39 -55.86
C SER A 725 76.22 26.56 -57.38
N GLN A 726 75.26 25.97 -58.10
CA GLN A 726 75.12 26.16 -59.55
C GLN A 726 74.77 27.62 -59.92
N ALA A 727 73.99 28.32 -59.09
CA ALA A 727 73.75 29.75 -59.27
C ALA A 727 75.04 30.59 -59.10
N HIS A 728 75.97 30.15 -58.24
CA HIS A 728 77.28 30.78 -58.09
C HIS A 728 78.20 30.49 -59.28
N GLU A 729 78.27 29.24 -59.77
CA GLU A 729 78.99 28.89 -61.00
C GLU A 729 78.47 29.69 -62.21
N ILE A 730 77.14 29.85 -62.35
CA ILE A 730 76.53 30.65 -63.42
C ILE A 730 76.86 32.14 -63.30
N ALA A 731 77.06 32.66 -62.08
CA ALA A 731 77.52 34.04 -61.87
C ALA A 731 78.99 34.20 -62.31
N GLU A 732 79.88 33.29 -61.89
CA GLU A 732 81.29 33.30 -62.29
C GLU A 732 81.45 33.11 -63.81
N MET A 733 80.65 32.25 -64.43
CA MET A 733 80.66 32.04 -65.88
C MET A 733 80.18 33.27 -66.65
N LYS A 734 79.26 34.07 -66.09
CA LYS A 734 78.86 35.38 -66.65
C LYS A 734 79.96 36.43 -66.50
N GLU A 735 80.70 36.43 -65.39
CA GLU A 735 81.82 37.35 -65.19
C GLU A 735 82.96 37.04 -66.18
N ARG A 736 83.30 35.75 -66.36
CA ARG A 736 84.23 35.28 -67.40
C ARG A 736 83.75 35.62 -68.83
N MET A 737 82.43 35.58 -69.10
CA MET A 737 81.89 36.04 -70.39
C MET A 737 82.01 37.55 -70.59
N ALA A 738 81.79 38.37 -69.55
CA ALA A 738 81.98 39.82 -69.62
C ALA A 738 83.46 40.20 -69.83
N GLU A 739 84.39 39.44 -69.25
CA GLU A 739 85.82 39.61 -69.48
C GLU A 739 86.24 39.18 -70.91
N LEU A 740 85.67 38.09 -71.44
CA LEU A 740 85.84 37.69 -72.84
C LEU A 740 85.30 38.75 -73.83
N GLU A 741 84.13 39.33 -73.57
CA GLU A 741 83.61 40.46 -74.37
C GLU A 741 84.54 41.68 -74.31
N ARG A 742 85.10 41.98 -73.13
CA ARG A 742 86.05 43.09 -72.95
C ARG A 742 87.34 42.86 -73.74
N LEU A 743 87.83 41.62 -73.82
CA LEU A 743 88.98 41.24 -74.64
C LEU A 743 88.67 41.27 -76.15
N LEU A 744 87.50 40.81 -76.58
CA LEU A 744 87.09 40.91 -77.99
C LEU A 744 86.99 42.37 -78.46
N ARG A 745 86.47 43.28 -77.63
CA ARG A 745 86.39 44.71 -77.99
C ARG A 745 87.76 45.40 -78.11
N ALA A 746 88.83 44.78 -77.60
CA ALA A 746 90.21 45.28 -77.76
C ALA A 746 90.87 44.84 -79.07
N SER A 747 90.50 43.68 -79.64
CA SER A 747 91.19 43.10 -80.81
C SER A 747 90.73 43.66 -82.17
N VAL A 748 89.60 44.36 -82.22
CA VAL A 748 88.97 44.87 -83.47
C VAL A 748 89.61 46.20 -83.97
N LYS A 749 90.63 46.74 -83.28
CA LYS A 749 91.25 48.03 -83.61
C LYS A 749 92.55 47.98 -84.42
N PHE A 750 92.87 46.84 -85.04
CA PHE A 750 93.99 46.67 -85.97
C PHE A 750 93.53 46.14 -87.35
N ARG A 751 92.79 46.98 -88.08
CA ARG A 751 92.69 47.00 -89.55
C ARG A 751 92.16 48.35 -90.01
#